data_AF-A0A937N2V9-F1
#
_entry.id   AF-A0A937N2V9-F1
#
_cell.length_a   1.000
_cell.length_b   1.000
_cell.length_c   1.000
_cell.angle_alpha   90.00
_cell.angle_beta   90.00
_cell.angle_gamma   90.00
#
_symmetry.space_group_name_H-M   'P 1'
#
loop_
_entity.id
_entity.type
_entity.pdbx_description
1 polymer ?
#
loop_
_entity_poly.entity_id
_entity_poly.type
_entity_poly.pdbx_seq_one_letter_code
_entity_poly.pdbx_strand_id
1 'polypeptide(L)'
;MKERCFLKVTVSRVAASYLGGVVKGPACWLCVVFLPAATAFAQPPHPRVWITQADLPRLRAFASDTTMGPLGFAPAEAFAEVRKKADEFLKEPAFVYRANMPGKGGGPARQWSYTLSDEAPSKHDDYAHYPCWTGMSRQIETRIIHLSFAHLVTQHRPYFDRAKQMTLHLCRWPGPWTDPSYGSPGACLDTSHLSTAVALFYDWCYDQLTDDERALIRKSLFEKAVAGLLKSVPHYGASGWPNGFAVLTSALGICGVTLQGEHPQGQAWVSNASVWAKEFFDTQGKDGGCMEGPGYGTYGADTLARFLLALESADVSNQLIEHPFFATLPRYCISQMCPNDKHHTGFGDCWSSQPFPLCMTLLALRGNADAVWYLHEIGYVRASSIEQLVTIGLHPDAFAAPKPPVWNPSRAFVDIGYASLRDGYNAKAAFMAFKCGPPTQIVGHNHRDHNSFQIHFNGVWIATDPGYVGYFDPPDNKYGRCTFGHNTISLDVDHDYLGDMNFAILGHDQMRLNGGRIAAHQSSPGFDYVQGNAADAYNPATSGTKSRIHFWREGQPNGFARIDGPSPNCDQWQQYEFSGTAPDEAVDFCLALEFGGAGGTVWYDDAELLVDGQKLDLPNPGFEDGPAHWNPRNTPGTHAIDRETKHSGRGSARIESPGGYYYWLPEGKRLPIKPGQKITARFWAKCGIPKPVMERADREILFIKPHVFVIRDTLIAPDPHAYSFVLHTLGGIEVTGTNSAVLTSPGSARLETHVFSPAGVTMAHGIFEGAEQRGPYLNAATGKVASTVITSVLIARTAAFKLTNPGFEAGMLGWTPRGMPGWLENHVIDEQVFHSGSKSGRLDSPGGYYYTPRFQVEPGTKVTARFWAKLNGEEGRHAMIYWWHKDRLSGNATGWERSPVISGNEWKQYEFTGTVPRDVQQACVGLNYFGDGRIWYDDVEVSVDTGREVMPPGRVTAVEDARQSIVIELDGLRHLIIFAGGKTTLADRQITHDGRRACVSLDARGEPVAAWLLGGKELKLDGEAVPCQHAVGPGE
;
A
#
# COMPACT_ATOMS: atom_id res chain seq x y z
N MET A 1 27.52 53.83 23.58
CA MET A 1 27.77 52.38 23.64
C MET A 1 26.85 51.70 22.63
N LYS A 2 27.49 51.24 21.56
CA LYS A 2 27.09 50.44 20.37
C LYS A 2 25.64 50.47 19.88
N GLU A 3 25.54 51.06 18.69
CA GLU A 3 24.39 51.41 17.86
C GLU A 3 23.85 50.25 17.03
N ARG A 4 22.55 50.39 16.69
CA ARG A 4 21.84 49.67 15.62
C ARG A 4 22.29 50.21 14.26
N CYS A 5 22.51 49.33 13.28
CA CYS A 5 22.55 49.70 11.88
C CYS A 5 21.74 48.71 11.04
N PHE A 6 20.63 49.23 10.49
CA PHE A 6 19.91 48.66 9.36
C PHE A 6 20.78 48.80 8.09
N LEU A 7 20.91 47.75 7.29
CA LEU A 7 21.29 47.91 5.89
C LEU A 7 20.28 47.24 4.96
N LYS A 8 19.67 48.11 4.15
CA LYS A 8 18.85 47.85 2.96
C LYS A 8 19.63 46.97 1.98
N VAL A 9 18.99 45.93 1.44
CA VAL A 9 19.37 45.38 0.13
C VAL A 9 18.38 45.91 -0.90
N THR A 10 18.90 46.77 -1.76
CA THR A 10 18.22 47.43 -2.86
C THR A 10 17.89 46.40 -3.94
N VAL A 11 16.61 46.22 -4.25
CA VAL A 11 16.15 45.48 -5.44
C VAL A 11 16.33 46.41 -6.65
N SER A 12 17.41 46.21 -7.42
CA SER A 12 17.55 46.85 -8.73
C SER A 12 16.83 46.01 -9.79
N ARG A 13 15.64 46.48 -10.19
CA ARG A 13 15.06 46.21 -11.51
C ARG A 13 15.95 46.84 -12.57
N VAL A 14 16.45 46.05 -13.52
CA VAL A 14 16.82 46.54 -14.85
C VAL A 14 16.05 45.72 -15.85
N ALA A 15 15.11 46.38 -16.52
CA ALA A 15 14.39 45.87 -17.67
C ALA A 15 14.97 46.49 -18.94
N ALA A 16 15.10 45.65 -19.98
CA ALA A 16 15.05 45.92 -21.41
C ALA A 16 16.08 46.84 -22.08
N SER A 17 16.81 46.26 -23.05
CA SER A 17 16.75 46.59 -24.50
C SER A 17 18.12 46.73 -25.22
N TYR A 18 18.34 45.87 -26.22
CA TYR A 18 18.69 46.15 -27.64
C TYR A 18 19.76 45.23 -28.28
N LEU A 19 19.39 44.74 -29.48
CA LEU A 19 20.17 44.21 -30.63
C LEU A 19 20.86 42.84 -30.38
N GLY A 20 20.60 41.77 -31.13
CA GLY A 20 20.37 41.67 -32.57
C GLY A 20 21.54 40.91 -33.18
N GLY A 21 21.44 39.58 -33.32
CA GLY A 21 22.51 38.76 -33.87
C GLY A 21 22.15 37.28 -33.95
N VAL A 22 21.83 36.83 -35.16
CA VAL A 22 21.61 35.42 -35.52
C VAL A 22 22.94 34.67 -35.45
N VAL A 23 23.02 33.60 -34.64
CA VAL A 23 23.98 32.51 -34.86
C VAL A 23 23.24 31.18 -34.69
N LYS A 24 23.21 30.40 -35.78
CA LYS A 24 22.73 29.03 -35.86
C LYS A 24 23.80 28.06 -35.35
N GLY A 25 23.42 27.06 -34.55
CA GLY A 25 24.23 25.88 -34.23
C GLY A 25 23.71 25.11 -33.01
N PRO A 26 23.64 23.76 -33.03
CA PRO A 26 23.15 22.97 -31.90
C PRO A 26 24.29 22.80 -30.88
N ALA A 27 24.13 23.37 -29.69
CA ALA A 27 25.02 23.11 -28.56
C ALA A 27 24.54 21.86 -27.81
N CYS A 28 25.46 20.92 -27.62
CA CYS A 28 25.37 19.77 -26.74
C CYS A 28 24.75 20.12 -25.38
N TRP A 29 23.85 19.28 -24.88
CA TRP A 29 23.54 19.20 -23.45
C TRP A 29 24.75 18.61 -22.71
N LEU A 30 25.78 19.42 -22.52
CA LEU A 30 26.72 19.24 -21.42
C LEU A 30 26.10 19.95 -20.21
N CYS A 31 25.88 19.19 -19.14
CA CYS A 31 25.60 19.73 -17.81
C CYS A 31 26.73 20.71 -17.41
N VAL A 32 26.54 22.00 -17.64
CA VAL A 32 27.39 23.04 -17.06
C VAL A 32 26.88 23.29 -15.65
N VAL A 33 27.48 22.58 -14.69
CA VAL A 33 27.43 22.91 -13.28
C VAL A 33 28.12 24.27 -13.12
N PHE A 34 27.38 25.31 -12.72
CA PHE A 34 28.00 26.48 -12.12
C PHE A 34 28.56 26.04 -10.77
N LEU A 35 29.87 25.76 -10.71
CA LEU A 35 30.63 25.68 -9.47
C LEU A 35 30.81 27.11 -8.94
N PRO A 36 30.21 27.52 -7.81
CA PRO A 36 30.90 28.50 -7.00
C PRO A 36 32.18 27.82 -6.51
N ALA A 37 33.30 28.54 -6.57
CA ALA A 37 34.56 28.07 -6.00
C ALA A 37 34.30 27.51 -4.60
N ALA A 38 34.57 26.21 -4.43
CA ALA A 38 34.41 25.53 -3.16
C ALA A 38 35.33 26.21 -2.13
N THR A 39 34.77 27.07 -1.29
CA THR A 39 35.36 27.32 0.02
C THR A 39 35.43 25.96 0.69
N ALA A 40 36.64 25.45 0.86
CA ALA A 40 36.91 24.20 1.54
C ALA A 40 36.47 24.33 3.00
N PHE A 41 35.20 24.04 3.27
CA PHE A 41 34.79 23.66 4.61
C PHE A 41 35.51 22.36 4.95
N ALA A 42 36.14 22.32 6.12
CA ALA A 42 36.75 21.10 6.63
C ALA A 42 35.68 20.00 6.66
N GLN A 43 35.95 18.89 6.00
CA GLN A 43 35.02 17.76 5.95
C GLN A 43 34.85 17.20 7.37
N PRO A 44 33.62 16.93 7.82
CA PRO A 44 33.41 16.36 9.15
C PRO A 44 34.13 15.00 9.25
N PRO A 45 34.82 14.69 10.36
CA PRO A 45 35.50 13.40 10.52
C PRO A 45 34.50 12.24 10.60
N HIS A 46 34.93 11.02 10.29
CA HIS A 46 34.15 9.81 10.58
C HIS A 46 34.06 9.55 12.09
N PRO A 47 32.96 8.98 12.62
CA PRO A 47 31.70 8.76 11.90
C PRO A 47 30.98 10.09 11.64
N ARG A 48 30.26 10.14 10.51
CA ARG A 48 29.47 11.30 10.09
C ARG A 48 28.09 10.94 9.55
N VAL A 49 27.77 9.66 9.36
CA VAL A 49 26.47 9.19 8.87
C VAL A 49 25.63 8.70 10.03
N TRP A 50 24.53 9.41 10.30
CA TRP A 50 23.59 9.25 11.43
C TRP A 50 24.18 9.51 12.82
N ILE A 51 25.48 9.33 12.99
CA ILE A 51 26.22 9.49 14.24
C ILE A 51 27.45 10.33 13.95
N THR A 52 27.73 11.31 14.80
CA THR A 52 28.96 12.11 14.70
C THR A 52 29.99 11.71 15.76
N GLN A 53 31.25 12.12 15.58
CA GLN A 53 32.28 12.01 16.64
C GLN A 53 31.82 12.63 17.98
N ALA A 54 31.03 13.71 17.94
CA ALA A 54 30.51 14.38 19.14
C ALA A 54 29.42 13.56 19.86
N ASP A 55 28.75 12.65 19.16
CA ASP A 55 27.71 11.79 19.73
C ASP A 55 28.29 10.57 20.46
N LEU A 56 29.52 10.15 20.14
CA LEU A 56 30.11 8.93 20.71
C LEU A 56 30.17 8.93 22.24
N PRO A 57 30.63 10.00 22.93
CA PRO A 57 30.61 10.03 24.39
C PRO A 57 29.18 9.93 24.95
N ARG A 58 28.21 10.57 24.29
CA ARG A 58 26.79 10.56 24.69
C ARG A 58 26.18 9.18 24.53
N LEU A 59 26.41 8.51 23.39
CA LEU A 59 25.95 7.14 23.14
C LEU A 59 26.55 6.13 24.12
N ARG A 60 27.83 6.30 24.48
CA ARG A 60 28.50 5.44 25.48
C ARG A 60 27.93 5.64 26.89
N ALA A 61 27.69 6.89 27.28
CA ALA A 61 27.01 7.19 28.54
C ALA A 61 25.60 6.61 28.55
N PHE A 62 24.84 6.84 27.47
CA PHE A 62 23.48 6.33 27.25
C PHE A 62 23.41 4.81 27.46
N ALA A 63 24.35 4.04 26.90
CA ALA A 63 24.40 2.59 27.02
C ALA A 63 24.58 2.05 28.45
N SER A 64 25.03 2.90 29.39
CA SER A 64 25.26 2.57 30.78
C SER A 64 24.29 3.24 31.76
N ASP A 65 23.47 4.18 31.28
CA ASP A 65 22.57 4.97 32.11
C ASP A 65 21.30 4.18 32.45
N THR A 66 21.18 3.79 33.73
CA THR A 66 20.04 3.07 34.29
C THR A 66 18.97 4.00 34.87
N THR A 67 19.17 5.32 34.77
CA THR A 67 18.22 6.32 35.24
C THR A 67 16.99 6.33 34.36
N MET A 68 15.81 6.34 34.98
CA MET A 68 14.55 6.42 34.24
C MET A 68 14.45 7.78 33.53
N GLY A 69 14.37 7.76 32.20
CA GLY A 69 14.24 8.96 31.38
C GLY A 69 12.81 9.51 31.35
N PRO A 70 12.60 10.71 30.76
CA PRO A 70 11.29 11.35 30.66
C PRO A 70 10.28 10.57 29.80
N LEU A 71 10.75 9.62 28.99
CA LEU A 71 9.92 8.76 28.14
C LEU A 71 9.56 7.42 28.80
N GLY A 72 9.85 7.24 30.10
CA GLY A 72 9.43 6.07 30.87
C GLY A 72 10.24 4.79 30.60
N PHE A 73 11.45 4.91 30.06
CA PHE A 73 12.43 3.83 29.97
C PHE A 73 13.82 4.33 30.37
N ALA A 74 14.69 3.42 30.82
CA ALA A 74 16.09 3.73 31.06
C ALA A 74 16.91 3.59 29.76
N PRO A 75 17.79 4.53 29.41
CA PRO A 75 18.67 4.44 28.24
C PRO A 75 19.41 3.09 28.07
N ALA A 76 19.97 2.55 29.16
CA ALA A 76 20.67 1.28 29.13
C ALA A 76 19.76 0.09 28.77
N GLU A 77 18.47 0.16 29.08
CA GLU A 77 17.48 -0.86 28.70
C GLU A 77 17.26 -0.87 27.18
N ALA A 78 17.05 0.31 26.59
CA ALA A 78 16.89 0.47 25.14
C ALA A 78 18.14 0.00 24.39
N PHE A 79 19.34 0.35 24.88
CA PHE A 79 20.58 -0.13 24.30
C PHE A 79 20.74 -1.66 24.44
N ALA A 80 20.35 -2.24 25.58
CA ALA A 80 20.43 -3.68 25.80
C ALA A 80 19.60 -4.48 24.80
N GLU A 81 18.43 -3.95 24.37
CA GLU A 81 17.61 -4.58 23.33
C GLU A 81 18.32 -4.62 21.97
N VAL A 82 18.95 -3.52 21.56
CA VAL A 82 19.74 -3.46 20.33
C VAL A 82 21.00 -4.36 20.43
N ARG A 83 21.69 -4.34 21.57
CA ARG A 83 22.87 -5.18 21.81
C ARG A 83 22.53 -6.67 21.77
N LYS A 84 21.36 -7.07 22.27
CA LYS A 84 20.93 -8.47 22.25
C LYS A 84 20.93 -9.06 20.84
N LYS A 85 20.46 -8.31 19.84
CA LYS A 85 20.53 -8.75 18.43
C LYS A 85 21.98 -8.90 17.94
N ALA A 86 22.86 -7.97 18.30
CA ALA A 86 24.28 -8.07 17.96
C ALA A 86 24.95 -9.29 18.63
N ASP A 87 24.58 -9.61 19.88
CA ASP A 87 25.03 -10.81 20.59
C ASP A 87 24.58 -12.11 19.91
N GLU A 88 23.34 -12.14 19.42
CA GLU A 88 22.79 -13.25 18.64
C GLU A 88 23.58 -13.43 17.33
N PHE A 89 23.79 -12.35 16.57
CA PHE A 89 24.55 -12.38 15.31
C PHE A 89 26.03 -12.73 15.49
N LEU A 90 26.64 -12.34 16.62
CA LEU A 90 28.02 -12.69 16.94
C LEU A 90 28.19 -14.20 17.16
N LYS A 91 27.17 -14.88 17.69
CA LYS A 91 27.17 -16.34 17.94
C LYS A 91 26.84 -17.16 16.69
N GLU A 92 26.32 -16.54 15.63
CA GLU A 92 26.02 -17.23 14.38
C GLU A 92 27.32 -17.72 13.69
N PRO A 93 27.47 -19.03 13.41
CA PRO A 93 28.69 -19.56 12.80
C PRO A 93 28.91 -18.98 11.38
N ALA A 94 27.87 -18.99 10.55
CA ALA A 94 27.85 -18.38 9.22
C ALA A 94 26.45 -17.85 8.92
N PHE A 95 26.36 -16.76 8.15
CA PHE A 95 25.08 -16.31 7.62
C PHE A 95 24.62 -17.24 6.50
N VAL A 96 23.43 -17.82 6.65
CA VAL A 96 22.79 -18.65 5.63
C VAL A 96 21.37 -18.14 5.38
N TYR A 97 21.09 -17.75 4.15
CA TYR A 97 19.75 -17.40 3.70
C TYR A 97 19.12 -18.58 2.96
N ARG A 98 17.83 -18.81 3.20
CA ARG A 98 17.02 -19.81 2.49
C ARG A 98 15.70 -19.19 2.08
N ALA A 99 15.31 -19.39 0.84
CA ALA A 99 14.03 -18.98 0.30
C ALA A 99 13.34 -20.13 -0.43
N ASN A 100 12.02 -20.24 -0.25
CA ASN A 100 11.18 -21.05 -1.10
C ASN A 100 10.64 -20.15 -2.22
N MET A 101 11.24 -20.21 -3.40
CA MET A 101 10.85 -19.38 -4.54
C MET A 101 9.62 -19.99 -5.19
N PRO A 102 8.44 -19.33 -5.16
CA PRO A 102 7.23 -19.84 -5.78
C PRO A 102 7.39 -19.89 -7.31
N GLY A 103 6.79 -20.89 -7.95
CA GLY A 103 6.73 -20.94 -9.41
C GLY A 103 5.79 -19.87 -9.96
N LYS A 104 6.08 -19.41 -11.17
CA LYS A 104 5.27 -18.39 -11.84
C LYS A 104 3.86 -18.93 -12.10
N GLY A 105 2.83 -18.16 -11.75
CA GLY A 105 1.43 -18.52 -11.99
C GLY A 105 0.97 -19.81 -11.30
N GLY A 106 1.44 -20.07 -10.07
CA GLY A 106 1.13 -21.31 -9.34
C GLY A 106 1.98 -22.52 -9.74
N GLY A 107 3.04 -22.34 -10.53
CA GLY A 107 3.99 -23.40 -10.86
C GLY A 107 4.77 -23.95 -9.65
N PRO A 108 5.56 -25.02 -9.82
CA PRO A 108 6.28 -25.66 -8.72
C PRO A 108 7.29 -24.70 -8.09
N ALA A 109 7.30 -24.68 -6.76
CA ALA A 109 8.27 -23.90 -5.99
C ALA A 109 9.67 -24.55 -6.03
N ARG A 110 10.71 -23.72 -5.85
CA ARG A 110 12.12 -24.15 -5.79
C ARG A 110 12.79 -23.60 -4.54
N GLN A 111 13.47 -24.48 -3.80
CA GLN A 111 14.34 -24.06 -2.71
C GLN A 111 15.61 -23.38 -3.26
N TRP A 112 15.94 -22.23 -2.70
CA TRP A 112 17.17 -21.50 -2.97
C TRP A 112 17.89 -21.20 -1.66
N SER A 113 19.20 -21.35 -1.64
CA SER A 113 20.00 -21.07 -0.45
C SER A 113 21.34 -20.46 -0.81
N TYR A 114 21.84 -19.63 0.10
CA TYR A 114 23.15 -19.01 -0.03
C TYR A 114 23.78 -18.86 1.35
N THR A 115 25.08 -19.18 1.42
CA THR A 115 25.93 -18.93 2.58
C THR A 115 26.89 -17.81 2.23
N LEU A 116 26.92 -16.73 3.03
CA LEU A 116 27.78 -15.58 2.74
C LEU A 116 29.25 -15.99 2.67
N SER A 117 29.88 -15.71 1.54
CA SER A 117 31.27 -16.02 1.21
C SER A 117 31.84 -14.96 0.26
N ASP A 118 33.08 -15.14 -0.19
CA ASP A 118 33.69 -14.28 -1.23
C ASP A 118 33.05 -14.48 -2.63
N GLU A 119 32.22 -15.52 -2.81
CA GLU A 119 31.48 -15.76 -4.04
C GLU A 119 30.08 -15.14 -3.97
N ALA A 120 29.65 -14.51 -5.06
CA ALA A 120 28.30 -13.99 -5.17
C ALA A 120 27.28 -15.14 -5.24
N PRO A 121 26.02 -14.92 -4.79
CA PRO A 121 24.97 -15.92 -4.91
C PRO A 121 24.73 -16.38 -6.35
N SER A 122 24.30 -17.63 -6.52
CA SER A 122 24.04 -18.21 -7.84
C SER A 122 22.83 -17.57 -8.53
N LYS A 123 22.90 -17.50 -9.87
CA LYS A 123 21.78 -17.12 -10.72
C LYS A 123 20.60 -18.08 -10.57
N HIS A 124 19.41 -17.54 -10.80
CA HIS A 124 18.14 -18.26 -10.74
C HIS A 124 17.22 -17.75 -11.84
N ASP A 125 17.72 -17.74 -13.09
CA ASP A 125 17.05 -17.14 -14.24
C ASP A 125 15.64 -17.72 -14.50
N ASP A 126 15.42 -19.01 -14.21
CA ASP A 126 14.11 -19.68 -14.31
C ASP A 126 13.08 -19.17 -13.28
N TYR A 127 13.53 -18.44 -12.25
CA TYR A 127 12.74 -17.86 -11.16
C TYR A 127 12.99 -16.37 -10.98
N ALA A 128 13.45 -15.67 -12.03
CA ALA A 128 13.80 -14.25 -11.99
C ALA A 128 12.63 -13.32 -11.57
N HIS A 129 11.39 -13.81 -11.57
CA HIS A 129 10.21 -13.08 -11.05
C HIS A 129 10.18 -12.95 -9.53
N TYR A 130 10.98 -13.74 -8.79
CA TYR A 130 10.99 -13.74 -7.34
C TYR A 130 12.26 -13.07 -6.77
N PRO A 131 12.13 -12.00 -5.98
CA PRO A 131 13.29 -11.17 -5.58
C PRO A 131 14.05 -11.72 -4.36
N CYS A 132 14.64 -12.92 -4.46
CA CYS A 132 15.31 -13.56 -3.31
C CYS A 132 16.53 -12.77 -2.79
N TRP A 133 17.26 -12.07 -3.67
CA TRP A 133 18.36 -11.19 -3.28
C TRP A 133 17.91 -10.02 -2.40
N THR A 134 16.70 -9.47 -2.61
CA THR A 134 16.17 -8.39 -1.77
C THR A 134 15.94 -8.88 -0.33
N GLY A 135 15.38 -10.08 -0.15
CA GLY A 135 15.20 -10.67 1.18
C GLY A 135 16.53 -10.99 1.87
N MET A 136 17.50 -11.51 1.13
CA MET A 136 18.84 -11.83 1.62
C MET A 136 19.63 -10.58 2.03
N SER A 137 19.69 -9.57 1.15
CA SER A 137 20.45 -8.33 1.37
C SER A 137 19.97 -7.56 2.60
N ARG A 138 18.65 -7.46 2.84
CA ARG A 138 18.07 -6.88 4.08
C ARG A 138 18.58 -7.57 5.35
N GLN A 139 18.71 -8.89 5.31
CA GLN A 139 19.20 -9.67 6.46
C GLN A 139 20.72 -9.52 6.67
N ILE A 140 21.48 -9.34 5.60
CA ILE A 140 22.92 -9.02 5.68
C ILE A 140 23.11 -7.61 6.24
N GLU A 141 22.37 -6.63 5.71
CA GLU A 141 22.37 -5.24 6.18
C GLU A 141 22.10 -5.16 7.69
N THR A 142 21.03 -5.82 8.15
CA THR A 142 20.66 -5.87 9.57
C THR A 142 21.83 -6.33 10.44
N ARG A 143 22.55 -7.39 10.04
CA ARG A 143 23.67 -7.94 10.80
C ARG A 143 24.86 -6.99 10.85
N ILE A 144 25.28 -6.48 9.69
CA ILE A 144 26.43 -5.58 9.59
C ILE A 144 26.18 -4.32 10.42
N ILE A 145 24.99 -3.70 10.31
CA ILE A 145 24.67 -2.48 11.05
C ILE A 145 24.62 -2.73 12.56
N HIS A 146 23.98 -3.81 13.04
CA HIS A 146 23.90 -4.10 14.48
C HIS A 146 25.26 -4.42 15.10
N LEU A 147 26.09 -5.21 14.41
CA LEU A 147 27.45 -5.52 14.86
C LEU A 147 28.33 -4.25 14.88
N SER A 148 28.24 -3.42 13.84
CA SER A 148 28.99 -2.16 13.75
C SER A 148 28.57 -1.19 14.86
N PHE A 149 27.27 -1.01 15.08
CA PHE A 149 26.75 -0.14 16.14
C PHE A 149 27.13 -0.63 17.53
N ALA A 150 26.99 -1.94 17.80
CA ALA A 150 27.39 -2.54 19.07
C ALA A 150 28.89 -2.34 19.31
N HIS A 151 29.74 -2.48 18.30
CA HIS A 151 31.16 -2.16 18.40
C HIS A 151 31.39 -0.67 18.73
N LEU A 152 30.73 0.23 18.01
CA LEU A 152 30.88 1.68 18.16
C LEU A 152 30.64 2.14 19.60
N VAL A 153 29.62 1.57 20.24
CA VAL A 153 29.20 1.88 21.60
C VAL A 153 30.01 1.12 22.66
N THR A 154 30.17 -0.21 22.53
CA THR A 154 30.82 -1.04 23.58
C THR A 154 32.33 -1.10 23.46
N GLN A 155 32.89 -0.77 22.30
CA GLN A 155 34.27 -0.99 21.90
C GLN A 155 34.70 -2.48 21.96
N HIS A 156 33.74 -3.41 22.02
CA HIS A 156 34.01 -4.83 22.05
C HIS A 156 34.43 -5.31 20.64
N ARG A 157 35.70 -5.72 20.52
CA ARG A 157 36.36 -6.03 19.26
C ARG A 157 35.72 -7.17 18.44
N PRO A 158 35.20 -8.27 19.04
CA PRO A 158 34.56 -9.34 18.29
C PRO A 158 33.40 -8.91 17.39
N TYR A 159 32.62 -7.88 17.77
CA TYR A 159 31.57 -7.37 16.89
C TYR A 159 32.15 -6.74 15.62
N PHE A 160 33.22 -5.95 15.76
CA PHE A 160 33.94 -5.36 14.62
C PHE A 160 34.54 -6.43 13.72
N ASP A 161 35.23 -7.43 14.29
CA ASP A 161 35.87 -8.47 13.48
C ASP A 161 34.83 -9.24 12.66
N ARG A 162 33.65 -9.52 13.24
CA ARG A 162 32.54 -10.17 12.54
C ARG A 162 31.92 -9.27 11.46
N ALA A 163 31.64 -8.00 11.78
CA ALA A 163 31.11 -7.04 10.79
C ALA A 163 32.08 -6.82 9.63
N LYS A 164 33.39 -6.73 9.93
CA LYS A 164 34.46 -6.62 8.95
C LYS A 164 34.50 -7.84 8.04
N GLN A 165 34.47 -9.04 8.61
CA GLN A 165 34.47 -10.27 7.82
C GLN A 165 33.32 -10.29 6.80
N MET A 166 32.09 -10.00 7.25
CA MET A 166 30.92 -9.96 6.37
C MET A 166 31.03 -8.89 5.29
N THR A 167 31.50 -7.69 5.66
CA THR A 167 31.69 -6.58 4.71
C THR A 167 32.74 -6.91 3.66
N LEU A 168 33.86 -7.52 4.05
CA LEU A 168 34.92 -7.90 3.11
C LEU A 168 34.48 -9.02 2.16
N HIS A 169 33.62 -9.95 2.58
CA HIS A 169 32.98 -10.91 1.68
C HIS A 169 32.20 -10.19 0.56
N LEU A 170 31.35 -9.23 0.91
CA LEU A 170 30.59 -8.44 -0.08
C LEU A 170 31.51 -7.66 -1.03
N CYS A 171 32.58 -7.04 -0.51
CA CYS A 171 33.54 -6.31 -1.33
C CYS A 171 34.31 -7.21 -2.31
N ARG A 172 34.46 -8.50 -2.00
CA ARG A 172 35.17 -9.47 -2.85
C ARG A 172 34.30 -10.17 -3.87
N TRP A 173 32.98 -10.06 -3.77
CA TRP A 173 32.07 -10.63 -4.77
C TRP A 173 32.46 -10.22 -6.19
N PRO A 174 32.35 -11.12 -7.18
CA PRO A 174 32.51 -10.73 -8.57
C PRO A 174 31.31 -9.89 -9.02
N GLY A 175 31.58 -8.72 -9.63
CA GLY A 175 30.53 -7.89 -10.22
C GLY A 175 29.76 -6.97 -9.25
N PRO A 176 28.66 -6.36 -9.72
CA PRO A 176 27.84 -5.42 -8.96
C PRO A 176 27.01 -6.09 -7.86
N TRP A 177 26.62 -5.32 -6.84
CA TRP A 177 25.72 -5.74 -5.77
C TRP A 177 24.26 -5.71 -6.25
N THR A 178 23.96 -6.47 -7.29
CA THR A 178 22.61 -6.66 -7.79
C THR A 178 22.42 -8.11 -8.20
N ASP A 179 21.19 -8.58 -8.09
CA ASP A 179 20.78 -9.87 -8.61
C ASP A 179 21.08 -9.95 -10.13
N PRO A 180 21.98 -10.85 -10.54
CA PRO A 180 22.34 -10.97 -11.94
C PRO A 180 21.23 -11.58 -12.80
N SER A 181 20.10 -12.02 -12.20
CA SER A 181 18.91 -12.51 -12.88
C SER A 181 17.89 -11.39 -13.24
N TYR A 182 18.02 -10.15 -12.72
CA TYR A 182 17.08 -9.05 -13.04
C TYR A 182 17.27 -8.42 -14.44
N GLY A 183 18.46 -8.50 -15.03
CA GLY A 183 18.78 -7.78 -16.28
C GLY A 183 19.16 -6.30 -16.08
N SER A 184 18.92 -5.46 -17.09
CA SER A 184 19.23 -3.99 -17.09
C SER A 184 18.00 -3.20 -16.61
N PRO A 185 18.14 -2.11 -15.81
CA PRO A 185 19.26 -1.15 -15.74
C PRO A 185 20.47 -1.52 -14.87
N GLY A 186 20.35 -2.52 -13.99
CA GLY A 186 21.48 -3.12 -13.25
C GLY A 186 21.66 -2.70 -11.78
N ALA A 187 20.76 -1.91 -11.19
CA ALA A 187 20.64 -1.78 -9.73
C ALA A 187 19.17 -1.92 -9.30
N CYS A 188 18.96 -2.54 -8.14
CA CYS A 188 17.65 -2.79 -7.55
C CYS A 188 17.72 -2.66 -6.02
N LEU A 189 16.64 -3.05 -5.31
CA LEU A 189 16.52 -2.86 -3.86
C LEU A 189 17.67 -3.49 -3.07
N ASP A 190 18.16 -4.64 -3.52
CA ASP A 190 19.32 -5.34 -2.98
C ASP A 190 20.62 -4.53 -3.08
N THR A 191 20.83 -3.79 -4.16
CA THR A 191 21.95 -2.83 -4.28
C THR A 191 21.90 -1.78 -3.18
N SER A 192 20.70 -1.29 -2.85
CA SER A 192 20.53 -0.26 -1.82
C SER A 192 20.81 -0.80 -0.43
N HIS A 193 20.28 -1.98 -0.11
CA HIS A 193 20.50 -2.62 1.19
C HIS A 193 21.97 -2.97 1.42
N LEU A 194 22.65 -3.56 0.43
CA LEU A 194 24.08 -3.92 0.55
C LEU A 194 24.98 -2.68 0.64
N SER A 195 24.74 -1.67 -0.20
CA SER A 195 25.55 -0.44 -0.18
C SER A 195 25.38 0.38 1.09
N THR A 196 24.16 0.51 1.61
CA THR A 196 23.89 1.18 2.89
C THR A 196 24.61 0.48 4.05
N ALA A 197 24.57 -0.87 4.08
CA ALA A 197 25.27 -1.65 5.10
C ALA A 197 26.79 -1.40 5.08
N VAL A 198 27.41 -1.45 3.90
CA VAL A 198 28.85 -1.25 3.73
C VAL A 198 29.25 0.19 4.01
N ALA A 199 28.43 1.17 3.60
CA ALA A 199 28.66 2.59 3.85
C ALA A 199 28.65 2.91 5.36
N LEU A 200 27.68 2.40 6.11
CA LEU A 200 27.62 2.59 7.56
C LEU A 200 28.73 1.85 8.31
N PHE A 201 29.09 0.62 7.90
CA PHE A 201 30.25 -0.07 8.47
C PHE A 201 31.54 0.72 8.24
N TYR A 202 31.75 1.22 7.02
CA TYR A 202 32.91 2.02 6.65
C TYR A 202 33.01 3.28 7.49
N ASP A 203 31.90 4.00 7.63
CA ASP A 203 31.84 5.25 8.40
C ASP A 203 32.05 5.02 9.90
N TRP A 204 31.35 4.06 10.49
CA TRP A 204 31.39 3.83 11.94
C TRP A 204 32.66 3.12 12.42
N CYS A 205 33.31 2.34 11.55
CA CYS A 205 34.53 1.61 11.89
C CYS A 205 35.78 2.14 11.18
N TYR A 206 35.73 3.37 10.65
CA TYR A 206 36.76 3.95 9.79
C TYR A 206 38.17 3.86 10.36
N ASP A 207 38.32 4.25 11.64
CA ASP A 207 39.61 4.36 12.32
C ASP A 207 40.25 3.00 12.63
N GLN A 208 39.46 1.92 12.65
CA GLN A 208 39.91 0.55 12.93
C GLN A 208 40.33 -0.21 11.66
N LEU A 209 40.04 0.33 10.48
CA LEU A 209 40.38 -0.28 9.19
C LEU A 209 41.84 0.02 8.81
N THR A 210 42.45 -0.88 8.04
CA THR A 210 43.73 -0.58 7.37
C THR A 210 43.51 0.29 6.13
N ASP A 211 44.57 0.91 5.61
CA ASP A 211 44.49 1.69 4.36
C ASP A 211 44.02 0.84 3.17
N ASP A 212 44.48 -0.42 3.09
CA ASP A 212 44.06 -1.35 2.04
C ASP A 212 42.59 -1.74 2.16
N GLU A 213 42.11 -1.99 3.38
CA GLU A 213 40.70 -2.26 3.65
C GLU A 213 39.86 -1.04 3.29
N ARG A 214 40.31 0.17 3.63
CA ARG A 214 39.63 1.41 3.26
C ARG A 214 39.59 1.59 1.74
N ALA A 215 40.70 1.36 1.04
CA ALA A 215 40.76 1.47 -0.41
C ALA A 215 39.81 0.47 -1.09
N LEU A 216 39.78 -0.77 -0.62
CA LEU A 216 38.88 -1.82 -1.14
C LEU A 216 37.40 -1.46 -0.96
N ILE A 217 37.02 -0.97 0.23
CA ILE A 217 35.63 -0.61 0.51
C ILE A 217 35.18 0.60 -0.34
N ARG A 218 35.99 1.67 -0.42
CA ARG A 218 35.68 2.83 -1.27
C ARG A 218 35.51 2.44 -2.74
N LYS A 219 36.42 1.60 -3.26
CA LYS A 219 36.33 1.06 -4.62
C LYS A 219 35.05 0.25 -4.82
N SER A 220 34.69 -0.59 -3.86
CA SER A 220 33.51 -1.46 -3.95
C SER A 220 32.21 -0.66 -3.91
N LEU A 221 32.08 0.33 -3.02
CA LEU A 221 30.93 1.23 -2.97
C LEU A 221 30.71 1.93 -4.33
N PHE A 222 31.79 2.37 -4.97
CA PHE A 222 31.70 2.98 -6.29
C PHE A 222 31.31 1.98 -7.40
N GLU A 223 32.15 0.96 -7.61
CA GLU A 223 32.02 0.06 -8.77
C GLU A 223 30.82 -0.88 -8.67
N LYS A 224 30.46 -1.30 -7.45
CA LYS A 224 29.44 -2.33 -7.24
C LYS A 224 28.05 -1.77 -6.94
N ALA A 225 27.95 -0.50 -6.54
CA ALA A 225 26.68 0.13 -6.22
C ALA A 225 26.48 1.46 -6.96
N VAL A 226 27.26 2.50 -6.63
CA VAL A 226 27.01 3.87 -7.09
C VAL A 226 26.94 3.97 -8.63
N ALA A 227 27.82 3.28 -9.35
CA ALA A 227 27.79 3.26 -10.82
C ALA A 227 26.45 2.74 -11.38
N GLY A 228 25.88 1.68 -10.77
CA GLY A 228 24.57 1.15 -11.13
C GLY A 228 23.41 2.05 -10.69
N LEU A 229 23.51 2.66 -9.51
CA LEU A 229 22.49 3.57 -8.97
C LEU A 229 22.33 4.82 -9.85
N LEU A 230 23.44 5.44 -10.27
CA LEU A 230 23.43 6.63 -11.14
C LEU A 230 22.74 6.38 -12.49
N LYS A 231 22.78 5.13 -12.98
CA LYS A 231 22.08 4.71 -14.20
C LYS A 231 20.61 4.35 -13.93
N SER A 232 20.35 3.64 -12.84
CA SER A 232 19.06 2.99 -12.61
C SER A 232 18.00 3.94 -12.04
N VAL A 233 18.37 4.86 -11.14
CA VAL A 233 17.43 5.84 -10.58
C VAL A 233 16.69 6.64 -11.65
N PRO A 234 17.38 7.35 -12.58
CA PRO A 234 16.70 8.09 -13.64
C PRO A 234 16.02 7.18 -14.68
N HIS A 235 16.46 5.92 -14.83
CA HIS A 235 15.81 4.96 -15.73
C HIS A 235 14.40 4.59 -15.26
N TYR A 236 14.23 4.34 -13.96
CA TYR A 236 12.93 3.99 -13.39
C TYR A 236 12.02 5.22 -13.26
N GLY A 237 12.56 6.36 -12.81
CA GLY A 237 11.83 7.60 -12.58
C GLY A 237 10.85 7.55 -11.39
N ALA A 238 10.54 8.72 -10.83
CA ALA A 238 9.76 8.82 -9.60
C ALA A 238 8.29 8.38 -9.74
N SER A 239 7.71 8.43 -10.94
CA SER A 239 6.33 7.95 -11.20
C SER A 239 6.28 6.50 -11.72
N GLY A 240 7.38 5.98 -12.28
CA GLY A 240 7.41 4.64 -12.86
C GLY A 240 7.54 3.54 -11.82
N TRP A 241 8.40 3.76 -10.81
CA TRP A 241 8.56 2.87 -9.67
C TRP A 241 8.88 3.68 -8.40
N PRO A 242 7.88 4.37 -7.82
CA PRO A 242 8.08 5.37 -6.77
C PRO A 242 8.88 4.89 -5.55
N ASN A 243 8.49 3.79 -4.90
CA ASN A 243 9.22 3.25 -3.75
C ASN A 243 10.65 2.81 -4.12
N GLY A 244 10.84 2.12 -5.24
CA GLY A 244 12.17 1.70 -5.67
C GLY A 244 13.07 2.89 -5.99
N PHE A 245 12.52 3.90 -6.68
CA PHE A 245 13.19 5.16 -6.95
C PHE A 245 13.67 5.84 -5.66
N ALA A 246 12.80 5.93 -4.63
CA ALA A 246 13.17 6.49 -3.33
C ALA A 246 14.28 5.70 -2.63
N VAL A 247 14.20 4.36 -2.64
CA VAL A 247 15.19 3.48 -1.99
C VAL A 247 16.56 3.57 -2.65
N LEU A 248 16.62 3.50 -3.99
CA LEU A 248 17.86 3.65 -4.75
C LEU A 248 18.47 5.06 -4.58
N THR A 249 17.62 6.09 -4.55
CA THR A 249 18.04 7.48 -4.33
C THR A 249 18.68 7.65 -2.94
N SER A 250 18.07 7.09 -1.90
CA SER A 250 18.61 7.15 -0.54
C SER A 250 19.98 6.49 -0.44
N ALA A 251 20.16 5.31 -1.03
CA ALA A 251 21.44 4.61 -1.03
C ALA A 251 22.55 5.41 -1.74
N LEU A 252 22.24 6.06 -2.87
CA LEU A 252 23.18 6.97 -3.54
C LEU A 252 23.58 8.13 -2.64
N GLY A 253 22.59 8.75 -1.99
CA GLY A 253 22.81 9.88 -1.07
C GLY A 253 23.69 9.50 0.11
N ILE A 254 23.39 8.39 0.78
CA ILE A 254 24.18 7.86 1.90
C ILE A 254 25.62 7.55 1.47
N CYS A 255 25.81 6.84 0.35
CA CYS A 255 27.16 6.59 -0.18
C CYS A 255 27.91 7.89 -0.51
N GLY A 256 27.21 8.89 -1.02
CA GLY A 256 27.75 10.22 -1.31
C GLY A 256 28.24 10.94 -0.06
N VAL A 257 27.45 10.91 1.03
CA VAL A 257 27.84 11.49 2.32
C VAL A 257 29.01 10.73 2.93
N THR A 258 28.98 9.40 2.92
CA THR A 258 30.07 8.56 3.42
C THR A 258 31.39 8.85 2.73
N LEU A 259 31.39 9.03 1.41
CA LEU A 259 32.60 9.22 0.60
C LEU A 259 32.93 10.70 0.33
N GLN A 260 32.29 11.62 1.04
CA GLN A 260 32.49 13.05 0.86
C GLN A 260 33.91 13.46 1.26
N GLY A 261 34.65 14.06 0.31
CA GLY A 261 36.07 14.40 0.48
C GLY A 261 37.04 13.24 0.21
N GLU A 262 36.56 12.00 0.08
CA GLU A 262 37.39 10.82 -0.22
C GLU A 262 37.22 10.29 -1.65
N HIS A 263 36.11 10.65 -2.31
CA HIS A 263 35.88 10.42 -3.73
C HIS A 263 35.56 11.75 -4.44
N PRO A 264 36.16 12.06 -5.61
CA PRO A 264 36.00 13.35 -6.28
C PRO A 264 34.55 13.68 -6.67
N GLN A 265 33.70 12.67 -6.84
CA GLN A 265 32.30 12.83 -7.21
C GLN A 265 31.31 12.73 -6.02
N GLY A 266 31.78 12.52 -4.78
CA GLY A 266 30.91 12.30 -3.62
C GLY A 266 29.85 13.40 -3.45
N GLN A 267 30.26 14.67 -3.54
CA GLN A 267 29.36 15.82 -3.46
C GLN A 267 28.32 15.86 -4.60
N ALA A 268 28.71 15.44 -5.81
CA ALA A 268 27.79 15.38 -6.95
C ALA A 268 26.72 14.31 -6.74
N TRP A 269 27.08 13.17 -6.14
CA TRP A 269 26.14 12.10 -5.80
C TRP A 269 25.12 12.55 -4.75
N VAL A 270 25.56 13.26 -3.70
CA VAL A 270 24.66 13.87 -2.72
C VAL A 270 23.70 14.84 -3.41
N SER A 271 24.21 15.70 -4.30
CA SER A 271 23.40 16.68 -5.01
C SER A 271 22.35 16.01 -5.92
N ASN A 272 22.73 14.97 -6.67
CA ASN A 272 21.81 14.19 -7.49
C ASN A 272 20.73 13.52 -6.63
N ALA A 273 21.14 12.88 -5.53
CA ALA A 273 20.22 12.23 -4.61
C ALA A 273 19.24 13.23 -3.99
N SER A 274 19.67 14.46 -3.66
CA SER A 274 18.76 15.50 -3.18
C SER A 274 17.75 15.96 -4.24
N VAL A 275 18.16 16.10 -5.49
CA VAL A 275 17.25 16.45 -6.61
C VAL A 275 16.21 15.35 -6.80
N TRP A 276 16.64 14.09 -6.83
CA TRP A 276 15.73 12.95 -7.00
C TRP A 276 14.84 12.72 -5.78
N ALA A 277 15.34 12.93 -4.56
CA ALA A 277 14.49 12.88 -3.37
C ALA A 277 13.37 13.92 -3.44
N LYS A 278 13.67 15.13 -3.93
CA LYS A 278 12.65 16.14 -4.19
C LYS A 278 11.66 15.70 -5.25
N GLU A 279 12.13 15.11 -6.36
CA GLU A 279 11.27 14.57 -7.42
C GLU A 279 10.28 13.52 -6.89
N PHE A 280 10.73 12.62 -6.00
CA PHE A 280 9.84 11.67 -5.33
C PHE A 280 8.76 12.38 -4.51
N PHE A 281 9.11 13.40 -3.72
CA PHE A 281 8.11 14.13 -2.93
C PHE A 281 7.18 14.98 -3.80
N ASP A 282 7.65 15.52 -4.93
CA ASP A 282 6.83 16.27 -5.89
C ASP A 282 5.75 15.39 -6.56
N THR A 283 5.96 14.07 -6.63
CA THR A 283 4.99 13.14 -7.23
C THR A 283 3.92 12.66 -6.26
N GLN A 284 4.10 12.87 -4.95
CA GLN A 284 3.13 12.53 -3.91
C GLN A 284 1.96 13.53 -3.86
N GLY A 285 0.92 13.19 -3.09
CA GLY A 285 -0.17 14.13 -2.80
C GLY A 285 0.35 15.34 -2.02
N LYS A 286 -0.07 16.54 -2.43
CA LYS A 286 0.24 17.80 -1.72
C LYS A 286 -0.50 17.86 -0.39
N ASP A 287 -1.61 17.12 -0.27
CA ASP A 287 -2.35 16.88 0.96
C ASP A 287 -1.65 15.95 1.97
N GLY A 288 -0.45 15.43 1.63
CA GLY A 288 0.41 14.63 2.51
C GLY A 288 0.25 13.13 2.33
N GLY A 289 -0.70 12.71 1.48
CA GLY A 289 -0.92 11.31 1.15
C GLY A 289 0.10 10.77 0.15
N CYS A 290 0.49 9.50 0.32
CA CYS A 290 1.34 8.81 -0.65
C CYS A 290 0.53 8.13 -1.75
N MET A 291 1.01 8.24 -2.98
CA MET A 291 0.35 7.72 -4.17
C MET A 291 0.28 6.19 -4.22
N GLU A 292 1.30 5.50 -3.69
CA GLU A 292 1.36 4.03 -3.56
C GLU A 292 0.64 3.48 -2.32
N GLY A 293 -0.14 4.32 -1.65
CA GLY A 293 -0.77 3.97 -0.38
C GLY A 293 0.19 3.99 0.82
N PRO A 294 -0.33 3.72 2.03
CA PRO A 294 0.42 3.90 3.27
C PRO A 294 1.62 2.96 3.44
N GLY A 295 1.54 1.70 2.99
CA GLY A 295 2.61 0.72 3.15
C GLY A 295 3.86 1.08 2.33
N TYR A 296 3.72 1.12 1.01
CA TYR A 296 4.83 1.45 0.10
C TYR A 296 5.26 2.91 0.17
N GLY A 297 4.31 3.82 0.43
CA GLY A 297 4.61 5.22 0.75
C GLY A 297 5.54 5.35 1.96
N THR A 298 5.26 4.62 3.04
CA THR A 298 6.14 4.56 4.22
C THR A 298 7.50 4.00 3.85
N TYR A 299 7.55 2.88 3.12
CA TYR A 299 8.82 2.26 2.71
C TYR A 299 9.69 3.23 1.90
N GLY A 300 9.13 3.99 0.96
CA GLY A 300 9.86 4.99 0.19
C GLY A 300 10.29 6.20 1.04
N ALA A 301 9.34 6.85 1.71
CA ALA A 301 9.58 8.11 2.42
C ALA A 301 10.51 7.94 3.64
N ASP A 302 10.31 6.90 4.47
CA ASP A 302 11.21 6.65 5.60
C ASP A 302 12.60 6.20 5.14
N THR A 303 12.71 5.54 3.98
CA THR A 303 14.04 5.28 3.40
C THR A 303 14.73 6.57 2.98
N LEU A 304 14.02 7.55 2.41
CA LEU A 304 14.59 8.89 2.16
C LEU A 304 14.87 9.66 3.46
N ALA A 305 14.08 9.46 4.52
CA ALA A 305 14.35 10.05 5.83
C ALA A 305 15.69 9.59 6.44
N ARG A 306 16.14 8.36 6.14
CA ARG A 306 17.50 7.93 6.46
C ARG A 306 18.59 8.73 5.75
N PHE A 307 18.34 9.14 4.50
CA PHE A 307 19.25 10.04 3.79
C PHE A 307 19.20 11.45 4.39
N LEU A 308 18.02 11.96 4.77
CA LEU A 308 17.91 13.24 5.49
C LEU A 308 18.70 13.24 6.80
N LEU A 309 18.60 12.16 7.58
CA LEU A 309 19.39 12.00 8.80
C LEU A 309 20.90 12.02 8.52
N ALA A 310 21.34 11.42 7.40
CA ALA A 310 22.75 11.45 6.99
C ALA A 310 23.21 12.86 6.57
N LEU A 311 22.35 13.63 5.90
CA LEU A 311 22.64 15.03 5.57
C LEU A 311 22.77 15.88 6.83
N GLU A 312 21.87 15.70 7.80
CA GLU A 312 21.88 16.43 9.08
C GLU A 312 23.13 16.12 9.90
N SER A 313 23.49 14.85 10.07
CA SER A 313 24.66 14.45 10.84
C SER A 313 25.99 14.91 10.21
N ALA A 314 26.03 15.03 8.88
CA ALA A 314 27.18 15.54 8.15
C ALA A 314 27.18 17.06 7.94
N ASP A 315 26.23 17.80 8.55
CA ASP A 315 26.05 19.25 8.40
C ASP A 315 25.93 19.70 6.93
N VAL A 316 25.26 18.88 6.11
CA VAL A 316 25.00 19.18 4.69
C VAL A 316 23.65 19.88 4.57
N SER A 317 23.72 21.18 4.23
CA SER A 317 22.52 22.01 4.00
C SER A 317 21.62 21.43 2.90
N ASN A 318 20.33 21.33 3.18
CA ASN A 318 19.30 20.86 2.26
C ASN A 318 17.92 21.43 2.65
N GLN A 319 16.97 21.42 1.71
CA GLN A 319 15.60 21.94 1.89
C GLN A 319 14.54 20.84 1.83
N LEU A 320 14.93 19.56 1.87
CA LEU A 320 14.00 18.45 1.62
C LEU A 320 12.94 18.31 2.72
N ILE A 321 13.32 18.50 3.99
CA ILE A 321 12.38 18.43 5.12
C ILE A 321 11.37 19.59 5.13
N GLU A 322 11.67 20.68 4.40
CA GLU A 322 10.78 21.84 4.23
C GLU A 322 9.75 21.62 3.11
N HIS A 323 9.82 20.49 2.40
CA HIS A 323 8.90 20.17 1.30
C HIS A 323 7.44 20.12 1.78
N PRO A 324 6.46 20.62 0.99
CA PRO A 324 5.04 20.64 1.38
C PRO A 324 4.48 19.28 1.86
N PHE A 325 4.98 18.18 1.32
CA PHE A 325 4.66 16.81 1.78
C PHE A 325 4.82 16.65 3.29
N PHE A 326 5.94 17.09 3.87
CA PHE A 326 6.20 16.97 5.31
C PHE A 326 5.30 17.87 6.16
N ALA A 327 4.90 19.03 5.63
CA ALA A 327 4.00 19.95 6.33
C ALA A 327 2.59 19.36 6.50
N THR A 328 2.14 18.51 5.57
CA THR A 328 0.80 17.90 5.59
C THR A 328 0.80 16.45 6.09
N LEU A 329 1.97 15.78 6.12
CA LEU A 329 2.12 14.40 6.56
C LEU A 329 1.52 14.09 7.96
N PRO A 330 1.70 14.91 9.02
CA PRO A 330 1.07 14.63 10.32
C PRO A 330 -0.45 14.54 10.24
N ARG A 331 -1.09 15.38 9.40
CA ARG A 331 -2.55 15.35 9.21
C ARG A 331 -2.97 14.05 8.54
N TYR A 332 -2.23 13.60 7.53
CA TYR A 332 -2.47 12.31 6.88
C TYR A 332 -2.34 11.14 7.86
N CYS A 333 -1.20 11.02 8.53
CA CYS A 333 -0.93 9.91 9.45
C CYS A 333 -1.96 9.82 10.56
N ILE A 334 -2.31 10.94 11.21
CA ILE A 334 -3.26 10.96 12.32
C ILE A 334 -4.69 10.71 11.85
N SER A 335 -5.10 11.26 10.70
CA SER A 335 -6.46 11.09 10.18
C SER A 335 -6.73 9.64 9.75
N GLN A 336 -5.73 8.99 9.15
CA GLN A 336 -5.78 7.59 8.68
C GLN A 336 -5.37 6.56 9.75
N MET A 337 -5.02 7.00 10.97
CA MET A 337 -4.68 6.10 12.07
C MET A 337 -5.94 5.53 12.72
N CYS A 338 -6.04 4.21 12.80
CA CYS A 338 -7.15 3.52 13.45
C CYS A 338 -7.23 3.92 14.94
N PRO A 339 -8.41 4.24 15.48
CA PRO A 339 -8.52 4.78 16.84
C PRO A 339 -7.98 3.88 17.96
N ASN A 340 -7.99 2.55 17.80
CA ASN A 340 -7.67 1.62 18.89
C ASN A 340 -6.28 0.99 18.74
N ASP A 341 -6.06 0.21 17.69
CA ASP A 341 -4.80 -0.54 17.46
C ASP A 341 -3.72 0.29 16.77
N LYS A 342 -4.07 1.51 16.31
CA LYS A 342 -3.15 2.54 15.80
C LYS A 342 -2.43 2.16 14.50
N HIS A 343 -2.89 1.12 13.81
CA HIS A 343 -2.42 0.78 12.47
C HIS A 343 -3.02 1.74 11.42
N HIS A 344 -2.44 1.76 10.23
CA HIS A 344 -3.02 2.45 9.08
C HIS A 344 -4.10 1.63 8.36
N THR A 345 -4.84 2.30 7.48
CA THR A 345 -5.89 1.76 6.61
C THR A 345 -5.33 0.90 5.48
N GLY A 346 -5.88 -0.29 5.25
CA GLY A 346 -5.25 -1.28 4.39
C GLY A 346 -5.61 -1.20 2.90
N PHE A 347 -5.50 -0.05 2.23
CA PHE A 347 -5.82 0.06 0.79
C PHE A 347 -4.60 -0.18 -0.11
N GLY A 348 -4.81 -0.85 -1.24
CA GLY A 348 -3.72 -1.27 -2.13
C GLY A 348 -2.86 -2.35 -1.49
N ASP A 349 -1.68 -2.61 -2.07
CA ASP A 349 -0.75 -3.53 -1.43
C ASP A 349 -0.18 -2.93 -0.15
N CYS A 350 -0.63 -3.44 0.98
CA CYS A 350 -0.20 -2.98 2.28
C CYS A 350 -0.20 -4.12 3.30
N TRP A 351 0.66 -3.97 4.30
CA TRP A 351 0.69 -4.81 5.48
C TRP A 351 0.26 -3.98 6.69
N SER A 352 -0.39 -4.61 7.66
CA SER A 352 -0.72 -3.95 8.93
C SER A 352 0.56 -3.42 9.59
N SER A 353 0.67 -2.10 9.70
CA SER A 353 1.79 -1.43 10.37
C SER A 353 1.47 0.03 10.70
N GLN A 354 2.41 0.71 11.34
CA GLN A 354 2.33 2.13 11.70
C GLN A 354 3.10 2.93 10.63
N PRO A 355 2.47 3.89 9.94
CA PRO A 355 3.08 4.53 8.78
C PRO A 355 3.99 5.73 9.15
N PHE A 356 5.03 5.95 8.35
CA PHE A 356 5.99 7.08 8.43
C PHE A 356 6.66 7.39 9.79
N PRO A 357 7.01 6.40 10.63
CA PRO A 357 7.56 6.71 11.95
C PRO A 357 8.87 7.52 11.91
N LEU A 358 9.77 7.29 10.94
CA LEU A 358 11.02 8.06 10.88
C LEU A 358 10.80 9.48 10.36
N CYS A 359 9.99 9.68 9.32
CA CYS A 359 9.61 11.03 8.86
C CYS A 359 8.97 11.84 10.01
N MET A 360 8.07 11.22 10.78
CA MET A 360 7.43 11.86 11.93
C MET A 360 8.43 12.14 13.05
N THR A 361 9.41 11.28 13.26
CA THR A 361 10.52 11.51 14.21
C THR A 361 11.34 12.74 13.83
N LEU A 362 11.70 12.91 12.55
CA LEU A 362 12.44 14.09 12.07
C LEU A 362 11.65 15.40 12.22
N LEU A 363 10.31 15.33 12.08
CA LEU A 363 9.41 16.47 12.36
C LEU A 363 9.30 16.77 13.86
N ALA A 364 9.22 15.75 14.70
CA ALA A 364 9.16 15.91 16.16
C ALA A 364 10.45 16.53 16.71
N LEU A 365 11.62 16.13 16.22
CA LEU A 365 12.91 16.76 16.54
C LEU A 365 12.96 18.26 16.20
N ARG A 366 12.09 18.71 15.29
CA ARG A 366 11.92 20.12 14.89
C ARG A 366 10.74 20.81 15.56
N GLY A 367 10.19 20.21 16.63
CA GLY A 367 9.14 20.80 17.44
C GLY A 367 7.72 20.64 16.90
N ASN A 368 7.47 19.72 15.95
CA ASN A 368 6.11 19.44 15.49
C ASN A 368 5.32 18.66 16.56
N ALA A 369 4.40 19.34 17.24
CA ALA A 369 3.60 18.76 18.34
C ALA A 369 2.68 17.61 17.90
N ASP A 370 2.09 17.69 16.70
CA ASP A 370 1.24 16.64 16.15
C ASP A 370 2.07 15.36 15.90
N ALA A 371 3.30 15.52 15.42
CA ALA A 371 4.22 14.40 15.23
C ALA A 371 4.64 13.76 16.56
N VAL A 372 4.94 14.57 17.59
CA VAL A 372 5.22 14.04 18.94
C VAL A 372 4.02 13.24 19.45
N TRP A 373 2.81 13.79 19.38
CA TRP A 373 1.60 13.09 19.82
C TRP A 373 1.36 11.79 19.04
N TYR A 374 1.49 11.82 17.72
CA TYR A 374 1.35 10.65 16.87
C TYR A 374 2.30 9.53 17.28
N LEU A 375 3.59 9.85 17.47
CA LEU A 375 4.61 8.86 17.88
C LEU A 375 4.31 8.24 19.24
N HIS A 376 3.71 9.00 20.18
CA HIS A 376 3.22 8.46 21.45
C HIS A 376 2.04 7.51 21.26
N GLU A 377 1.05 7.88 20.45
CA GLU A 377 -0.12 7.05 20.19
C GLU A 377 0.26 5.69 19.60
N ILE A 378 1.16 5.69 18.61
CA ILE A 378 1.64 4.45 17.99
C ILE A 378 2.64 3.69 18.91
N GLY A 379 3.21 4.34 19.92
CA GLY A 379 4.18 3.74 20.86
C GLY A 379 5.62 3.76 20.36
N TYR A 380 5.93 4.54 19.33
CA TYR A 380 7.25 4.61 18.69
C TYR A 380 8.28 5.43 19.49
N VAL A 381 7.87 6.05 20.61
CA VAL A 381 8.75 6.84 21.50
C VAL A 381 9.64 5.98 22.40
N ARG A 382 9.39 4.67 22.51
CA ARG A 382 10.31 3.74 23.19
C ARG A 382 11.36 3.26 22.21
N ALA A 383 12.61 3.68 22.42
CA ALA A 383 13.71 3.30 21.54
C ALA A 383 14.04 1.80 21.64
N SER A 384 13.91 1.09 20.52
CA SER A 384 14.21 -0.34 20.35
C SER A 384 14.96 -0.65 19.04
N SER A 385 15.16 0.35 18.17
CA SER A 385 16.01 0.29 16.98
C SER A 385 17.21 1.24 17.07
N ILE A 386 18.19 1.02 16.20
CA ILE A 386 19.37 1.91 16.10
C ILE A 386 18.95 3.31 15.68
N GLU A 387 18.05 3.45 14.70
CA GLU A 387 17.55 4.77 14.29
C GLU A 387 16.85 5.49 15.45
N GLN A 388 16.03 4.80 16.24
CA GLN A 388 15.37 5.38 17.41
C GLN A 388 16.38 5.76 18.51
N LEU A 389 17.45 4.97 18.71
CA LEU A 389 18.50 5.32 19.68
C LEU A 389 19.22 6.61 19.30
N VAL A 390 19.62 6.76 18.03
CA VAL A 390 20.37 7.95 17.56
C VAL A 390 19.49 9.19 17.38
N THR A 391 18.16 9.02 17.27
CA THR A 391 17.20 10.13 17.18
C THR A 391 16.52 10.39 18.52
N ILE A 392 15.60 9.53 18.94
CA ILE A 392 14.80 9.69 20.17
C ILE A 392 15.66 9.53 21.41
N GLY A 393 16.53 8.53 21.46
CA GLY A 393 17.38 8.23 22.63
C GLY A 393 18.36 9.35 22.96
N LEU A 394 19.00 9.95 21.95
CA LEU A 394 19.89 11.09 22.14
C LEU A 394 19.15 12.42 22.39
N HIS A 395 17.86 12.51 22.05
CA HIS A 395 17.08 13.75 22.14
C HIS A 395 15.71 13.54 22.82
N PRO A 396 15.65 12.95 24.03
CA PRO A 396 14.39 12.53 24.64
C PRO A 396 13.46 13.70 24.99
N ASP A 397 14.03 14.88 25.26
CA ASP A 397 13.26 16.09 25.60
C ASP A 397 12.36 16.56 24.46
N ALA A 398 12.73 16.30 23.20
CA ALA A 398 11.91 16.64 22.04
C ALA A 398 10.58 15.86 22.00
N PHE A 399 10.49 14.77 22.76
CA PHE A 399 9.33 13.86 22.77
C PHE A 399 8.59 13.84 24.12
N ALA A 400 9.06 14.55 25.14
CA ALA A 400 8.58 14.37 26.52
C ALA A 400 7.14 14.86 26.80
N ALA A 401 6.56 15.69 25.93
CA ALA A 401 5.27 16.36 26.17
C ALA A 401 4.30 16.24 24.98
N PRO A 402 3.68 15.06 24.75
CA PRO A 402 2.69 14.90 23.70
C PRO A 402 1.44 15.76 23.99
N LYS A 403 0.91 16.41 22.94
CA LYS A 403 -0.32 17.19 23.03
C LYS A 403 -1.29 16.73 21.95
N PRO A 404 -2.54 16.35 22.30
CA PRO A 404 -3.50 15.93 21.30
C PRO A 404 -3.77 17.09 20.33
N PRO A 405 -3.90 16.81 19.03
CA PRO A 405 -4.22 17.85 18.06
C PRO A 405 -5.61 18.45 18.34
N VAL A 406 -5.76 19.73 18.03
CA VAL A 406 -7.01 20.49 18.28
C VAL A 406 -7.94 20.53 17.07
N TRP A 407 -7.54 19.88 15.97
CA TRP A 407 -8.29 19.84 14.72
C TRP A 407 -9.07 18.54 14.58
N ASN A 408 -10.11 18.55 13.73
CA ASN A 408 -10.96 17.39 13.51
C ASN A 408 -10.26 16.36 12.59
N PRO A 409 -10.10 15.10 13.02
CA PRO A 409 -9.41 14.06 12.26
C PRO A 409 -10.25 13.37 11.18
N SER A 410 -11.53 13.72 11.01
CA SER A 410 -12.28 13.39 9.80
C SER A 410 -11.89 14.33 8.66
N ARG A 411 -11.36 13.77 7.57
CA ARG A 411 -10.76 14.55 6.49
C ARG A 411 -10.71 13.78 5.18
N ALA A 412 -10.78 14.50 4.06
CA ALA A 412 -10.43 14.01 2.73
C ALA A 412 -9.04 14.48 2.28
N PHE A 413 -8.34 13.58 1.59
CA PHE A 413 -7.09 13.72 0.88
C PHE A 413 -7.40 13.53 -0.60
N VAL A 414 -7.73 14.62 -1.28
CA VAL A 414 -8.29 14.62 -2.65
C VAL A 414 -7.27 14.24 -3.72
N ASP A 415 -5.97 14.45 -3.48
CA ASP A 415 -4.93 14.16 -4.47
C ASP A 415 -4.77 12.64 -4.67
N ILE A 416 -4.85 11.89 -3.57
CA ILE A 416 -4.78 10.42 -3.56
C ILE A 416 -6.16 9.76 -3.53
N GLY A 417 -7.21 10.53 -3.21
CA GLY A 417 -8.60 10.09 -3.11
C GLY A 417 -8.91 9.26 -1.87
N TYR A 418 -8.43 9.67 -0.68
CA TYR A 418 -8.69 8.97 0.59
C TYR A 418 -9.53 9.84 1.52
N ALA A 419 -10.37 9.25 2.35
CA ALA A 419 -11.06 9.97 3.42
C ALA A 419 -11.15 9.15 4.70
N SER A 420 -11.14 9.85 5.84
CA SER A 420 -11.42 9.29 7.17
C SER A 420 -12.72 9.90 7.70
N LEU A 421 -13.62 9.05 8.20
CA LEU A 421 -14.84 9.44 8.90
C LEU A 421 -14.80 8.85 10.32
N ARG A 422 -14.86 9.71 11.34
CA ARG A 422 -14.62 9.35 12.74
C ARG A 422 -15.20 10.36 13.74
N ASP A 423 -15.44 9.87 14.95
CA ASP A 423 -15.88 10.67 16.08
C ASP A 423 -14.69 11.27 16.83
N GLY A 424 -14.02 12.23 16.20
CA GLY A 424 -12.81 12.86 16.75
C GLY A 424 -11.74 11.81 17.10
N TYR A 425 -11.24 11.86 18.32
CA TYR A 425 -10.23 10.95 18.85
C TYR A 425 -10.81 9.84 19.76
N ASN A 426 -12.14 9.61 19.71
CA ASN A 426 -12.81 8.61 20.52
C ASN A 426 -12.44 7.18 20.08
N ALA A 427 -11.62 6.49 20.87
CA ALA A 427 -11.22 5.09 20.63
C ALA A 427 -12.35 4.06 20.82
N LYS A 428 -13.57 4.48 21.17
CA LYS A 428 -14.74 3.59 21.28
C LYS A 428 -15.75 3.80 20.16
N ALA A 429 -15.53 4.78 19.28
CA ALA A 429 -16.41 5.03 18.14
C ALA A 429 -16.00 4.20 16.92
N ALA A 430 -16.91 4.10 15.94
CA ALA A 430 -16.57 3.53 14.64
C ALA A 430 -15.67 4.49 13.85
N PHE A 431 -14.74 3.91 13.09
CA PHE A 431 -13.89 4.60 12.14
C PHE A 431 -14.12 3.98 10.76
N MET A 432 -14.36 4.81 9.76
CA MET A 432 -14.39 4.39 8.37
C MET A 432 -13.27 5.07 7.58
N ALA A 433 -12.52 4.26 6.86
CA ALA A 433 -11.63 4.71 5.81
C ALA A 433 -12.31 4.51 4.46
N PHE A 434 -12.22 5.49 3.58
CA PHE A 434 -12.84 5.47 2.26
C PHE A 434 -11.80 5.80 1.19
N LYS A 435 -11.83 5.08 0.06
CA LYS A 435 -10.95 5.29 -1.07
C LYS A 435 -11.73 5.45 -2.37
N CYS A 436 -11.48 6.55 -3.04
CA CYS A 436 -11.89 6.78 -4.42
C CYS A 436 -10.84 7.68 -5.10
N GLY A 437 -9.74 7.06 -5.52
CA GLY A 437 -8.66 7.71 -6.26
C GLY A 437 -7.39 6.86 -6.34
N PRO A 438 -6.31 7.38 -6.94
CA PRO A 438 -6.15 8.77 -7.39
C PRO A 438 -6.94 9.09 -8.68
N PRO A 439 -7.24 10.38 -8.95
CA PRO A 439 -7.98 10.78 -10.15
C PRO A 439 -7.24 10.53 -11.46
N THR A 440 -5.92 10.75 -11.50
CA THR A 440 -5.16 10.77 -12.76
C THR A 440 -3.92 9.88 -12.74
N GLN A 441 -3.22 9.76 -11.60
CA GLN A 441 -1.97 9.01 -11.56
C GLN A 441 -2.22 7.49 -11.60
N ILE A 442 -1.47 6.77 -12.43
CA ILE A 442 -1.46 5.29 -12.42
C ILE A 442 -0.26 4.85 -11.59
N VAL A 443 -0.53 4.08 -10.54
CA VAL A 443 0.45 3.75 -9.52
C VAL A 443 0.39 2.23 -9.28
N GLY A 444 1.55 1.57 -9.23
CA GLY A 444 1.64 0.10 -9.37
C GLY A 444 0.93 -0.70 -8.27
N HIS A 445 1.03 -0.25 -7.02
CA HIS A 445 0.50 -0.95 -5.84
C HIS A 445 -0.97 -0.66 -5.53
N ASN A 446 -1.66 0.14 -6.36
CA ASN A 446 -3.10 0.33 -6.23
C ASN A 446 -3.88 -0.89 -6.74
N HIS A 447 -5.10 -1.04 -6.24
CA HIS A 447 -6.06 -2.05 -6.69
C HIS A 447 -7.23 -1.42 -7.43
N ARG A 448 -8.23 -2.24 -7.76
CA ARG A 448 -9.47 -1.85 -8.45
C ARG A 448 -10.57 -1.55 -7.43
N ASP A 449 -10.21 -0.68 -6.50
CA ASP A 449 -10.87 -0.45 -5.21
C ASP A 449 -11.46 0.97 -5.11
N HIS A 450 -11.80 1.61 -6.23
CA HIS A 450 -12.47 2.91 -6.20
C HIS A 450 -13.88 2.77 -5.59
N ASN A 451 -14.29 3.77 -4.81
CA ASN A 451 -15.45 3.74 -3.91
C ASN A 451 -15.40 2.65 -2.81
N SER A 452 -14.26 1.98 -2.58
CA SER A 452 -14.12 1.02 -1.47
C SER A 452 -14.05 1.73 -0.12
N PHE A 453 -14.43 1.01 0.94
CA PHE A 453 -14.27 1.45 2.31
C PHE A 453 -13.82 0.31 3.23
N GLN A 454 -13.32 0.67 4.41
CA GLN A 454 -13.03 -0.26 5.51
C GLN A 454 -13.66 0.29 6.79
N ILE A 455 -14.12 -0.58 7.69
CA ILE A 455 -14.68 -0.18 8.98
C ILE A 455 -13.88 -0.83 10.10
N HIS A 456 -13.27 0.01 10.93
CA HIS A 456 -12.62 -0.38 12.17
C HIS A 456 -13.54 0.00 13.34
N PHE A 457 -13.78 -0.96 14.22
CA PHE A 457 -14.53 -0.71 15.44
C PHE A 457 -14.05 -1.65 16.54
N ASN A 458 -13.89 -1.12 17.75
CA ASN A 458 -13.59 -1.90 18.93
C ASN A 458 -12.24 -2.68 18.86
N GLY A 459 -11.26 -2.17 18.10
CA GLY A 459 -9.94 -2.79 17.98
C GLY A 459 -9.77 -3.75 16.81
N VAL A 460 -10.80 -3.93 15.98
CA VAL A 460 -10.78 -4.89 14.88
C VAL A 460 -11.41 -4.31 13.61
N TRP A 461 -10.96 -4.79 12.46
CA TRP A 461 -11.58 -4.51 11.17
C TRP A 461 -12.78 -5.45 10.96
N ILE A 462 -13.98 -4.90 10.80
CA ILE A 462 -15.23 -5.69 10.63
C ILE A 462 -15.70 -5.67 9.17
N ALA A 463 -15.37 -4.61 8.43
CA ALA A 463 -15.39 -4.59 6.98
C ALA A 463 -13.95 -4.38 6.51
N THR A 464 -13.36 -5.42 5.93
CA THR A 464 -11.92 -5.51 5.62
C THR A 464 -11.64 -5.32 4.14
N ASP A 465 -10.41 -4.97 3.83
CA ASP A 465 -9.87 -5.00 2.46
C ASP A 465 -8.78 -6.09 2.39
N PRO A 466 -8.55 -6.72 1.24
CA PRO A 466 -7.51 -7.75 1.09
C PRO A 466 -6.11 -7.25 1.48
N GLY A 467 -5.77 -5.99 1.23
CA GLY A 467 -4.40 -5.52 1.43
C GLY A 467 -3.41 -6.29 0.53
N TYR A 468 -2.25 -6.70 1.05
CA TYR A 468 -1.20 -7.32 0.22
C TYR A 468 -1.65 -8.59 -0.53
N VAL A 469 -1.50 -8.58 -1.87
CA VAL A 469 -1.95 -9.68 -2.72
C VAL A 469 -0.97 -10.86 -2.79
N GLY A 470 -1.49 -12.07 -2.98
CA GLY A 470 -0.71 -13.27 -3.26
C GLY A 470 -0.23 -13.29 -4.71
N TYR A 471 0.77 -12.47 -5.04
CA TYR A 471 1.31 -12.31 -6.40
C TYR A 471 1.57 -13.60 -7.19
N PHE A 472 1.89 -14.69 -6.48
CA PHE A 472 2.27 -15.98 -7.07
C PHE A 472 1.21 -17.08 -6.88
N ASP A 473 0.08 -16.73 -6.26
CA ASP A 473 -1.08 -17.59 -6.01
C ASP A 473 -2.27 -17.06 -6.83
N PRO A 474 -2.63 -17.69 -7.98
CA PRO A 474 -3.56 -17.08 -8.93
C PRO A 474 -4.94 -16.71 -8.35
N PRO A 475 -5.62 -17.57 -7.56
CA PRO A 475 -6.86 -17.20 -6.89
C PRO A 475 -6.70 -16.03 -5.91
N ASP A 476 -5.68 -16.05 -5.04
CA ASP A 476 -5.46 -14.96 -4.07
C ASP A 476 -5.07 -13.64 -4.75
N ASN A 477 -4.33 -13.72 -5.86
CA ASN A 477 -4.03 -12.58 -6.71
C ASN A 477 -5.32 -12.02 -7.32
N LYS A 478 -6.17 -12.89 -7.91
CA LYS A 478 -7.45 -12.53 -8.53
C LYS A 478 -8.32 -11.79 -7.54
N TYR A 479 -8.51 -12.37 -6.36
CA TYR A 479 -9.29 -11.79 -5.29
C TYR A 479 -8.72 -10.43 -4.87
N GLY A 480 -7.41 -10.33 -4.61
CA GLY A 480 -6.81 -9.11 -4.09
C GLY A 480 -6.69 -7.94 -5.08
N ARG A 481 -6.67 -8.17 -6.40
CA ARG A 481 -6.50 -7.09 -7.41
C ARG A 481 -7.76 -6.70 -8.16
N CYS A 482 -8.86 -7.44 -8.00
CA CYS A 482 -10.13 -7.21 -8.70
C CYS A 482 -11.16 -6.54 -7.81
N THR A 483 -12.14 -5.89 -8.43
CA THR A 483 -13.16 -5.09 -7.74
C THR A 483 -13.95 -5.90 -6.72
N PHE A 484 -14.19 -7.18 -7.01
CA PHE A 484 -14.91 -8.08 -6.12
C PHE A 484 -14.24 -8.28 -4.75
N GLY A 485 -12.91 -8.22 -4.65
CA GLY A 485 -12.21 -8.37 -3.38
C GLY A 485 -12.37 -7.18 -2.43
N HIS A 486 -13.00 -6.08 -2.87
CA HIS A 486 -13.11 -4.85 -2.10
C HIS A 486 -14.56 -4.53 -1.72
N ASN A 487 -14.77 -3.68 -0.70
CA ASN A 487 -16.10 -3.28 -0.23
C ASN A 487 -16.71 -2.20 -1.15
N THR A 488 -16.94 -2.55 -2.41
CA THR A 488 -17.41 -1.64 -3.47
C THR A 488 -18.53 -2.28 -4.30
N ILE A 489 -18.82 -1.74 -5.49
CA ILE A 489 -19.80 -2.29 -6.43
C ILE A 489 -19.11 -3.15 -7.49
N SER A 490 -19.46 -4.42 -7.57
CA SER A 490 -19.15 -5.28 -8.73
C SER A 490 -20.37 -5.39 -9.63
N LEU A 491 -20.13 -5.69 -10.91
CA LEU A 491 -21.19 -5.89 -11.90
C LEU A 491 -21.31 -7.37 -12.26
N ASP A 492 -22.54 -7.84 -12.46
CA ASP A 492 -22.85 -9.16 -13.00
C ASP A 492 -22.01 -10.30 -12.37
N VAL A 493 -21.97 -10.38 -11.04
CA VAL A 493 -21.20 -11.41 -10.33
C VAL A 493 -21.88 -12.78 -10.51
N ASP A 494 -21.24 -13.65 -11.28
CA ASP A 494 -21.67 -15.02 -11.54
C ASP A 494 -20.53 -16.04 -11.35
N HIS A 495 -20.86 -17.33 -11.52
CA HIS A 495 -19.91 -18.42 -11.35
C HIS A 495 -18.74 -18.34 -12.34
N ASP A 496 -18.97 -17.89 -13.57
CA ASP A 496 -17.94 -17.80 -14.60
C ASP A 496 -16.95 -16.69 -14.26
N TYR A 497 -17.44 -15.53 -13.82
CA TYR A 497 -16.59 -14.43 -13.33
C TYR A 497 -15.74 -14.84 -12.11
N LEU A 498 -16.33 -15.54 -11.15
CA LEU A 498 -15.61 -15.98 -9.94
C LEU A 498 -14.56 -17.07 -10.24
N GLY A 499 -14.81 -17.92 -11.25
CA GLY A 499 -13.87 -18.94 -11.72
C GLY A 499 -12.76 -18.42 -12.64
N ASP A 500 -12.89 -17.21 -13.20
CA ASP A 500 -11.89 -16.61 -14.09
C ASP A 500 -10.75 -15.95 -13.30
N MET A 501 -9.52 -16.45 -13.51
CA MET A 501 -8.30 -15.95 -12.87
C MET A 501 -7.71 -14.71 -13.55
N ASN A 502 -8.35 -14.17 -14.60
CA ASN A 502 -7.99 -12.89 -15.22
C ASN A 502 -8.40 -11.69 -14.36
N PHE A 503 -7.69 -10.58 -14.53
CA PHE A 503 -7.99 -9.32 -13.83
C PHE A 503 -8.68 -8.33 -14.76
N ALA A 504 -9.44 -7.39 -14.20
CA ALA A 504 -10.05 -6.28 -14.96
C ALA A 504 -11.00 -6.82 -16.05
N ILE A 505 -11.94 -7.67 -15.67
CA ILE A 505 -12.88 -8.26 -16.62
C ILE A 505 -13.94 -7.22 -16.94
N LEU A 506 -14.00 -6.78 -18.20
CA LEU A 506 -14.92 -5.75 -18.68
C LEU A 506 -16.37 -6.17 -18.43
N GLY A 507 -17.16 -5.26 -17.84
CA GLY A 507 -18.55 -5.55 -17.47
C GLY A 507 -18.73 -6.25 -16.13
N HIS A 508 -17.63 -6.51 -15.40
CA HIS A 508 -17.65 -7.04 -14.03
C HIS A 508 -16.81 -6.18 -13.06
N ASP A 509 -15.58 -5.86 -13.47
CA ASP A 509 -14.59 -5.14 -12.69
C ASP A 509 -14.47 -3.66 -13.09
N GLN A 510 -13.81 -2.90 -12.23
CA GLN A 510 -13.15 -1.66 -12.62
C GLN A 510 -11.99 -1.96 -13.56
N MET A 511 -11.89 -1.21 -14.65
CA MET A 511 -10.89 -1.41 -15.70
C MET A 511 -9.58 -0.64 -15.42
N ARG A 512 -9.63 0.37 -14.55
CA ARG A 512 -8.50 1.27 -14.28
C ARG A 512 -8.14 1.31 -12.79
N LEU A 513 -6.87 1.62 -12.51
CA LEU A 513 -6.33 1.89 -11.17
C LEU A 513 -6.38 3.39 -10.80
N ASN A 514 -6.98 4.20 -11.69
CA ASN A 514 -7.17 5.63 -11.56
C ASN A 514 -8.57 6.03 -12.08
N GLY A 515 -8.91 7.31 -11.99
CA GLY A 515 -10.18 7.85 -12.48
C GLY A 515 -11.24 8.03 -11.40
N GLY A 516 -11.11 7.31 -10.28
CA GLY A 516 -11.88 7.59 -9.08
C GLY A 516 -11.48 8.94 -8.45
N ARG A 517 -12.45 9.63 -7.84
CA ARG A 517 -12.18 10.90 -7.12
C ARG A 517 -13.13 11.10 -5.94
N ILE A 518 -12.66 11.81 -4.91
CA ILE A 518 -13.51 12.39 -3.88
C ILE A 518 -14.12 13.69 -4.44
N ALA A 519 -15.43 13.71 -4.62
CA ALA A 519 -16.19 14.83 -5.17
C ALA A 519 -16.62 15.85 -4.10
N ALA A 520 -16.85 15.39 -2.86
CA ALA A 520 -17.21 16.25 -1.73
C ALA A 520 -16.82 15.60 -0.41
N HIS A 521 -16.52 16.42 0.60
CA HIS A 521 -16.31 15.97 1.98
C HIS A 521 -16.72 17.07 2.95
N GLN A 522 -17.37 16.68 4.05
CA GLN A 522 -17.66 17.56 5.17
C GLN A 522 -17.53 16.79 6.48
N SER A 523 -17.11 17.47 7.54
CA SER A 523 -17.15 16.94 8.89
C SER A 523 -17.67 17.95 9.90
N SER A 524 -18.38 17.46 10.90
CA SER A 524 -18.95 18.23 12.01
C SER A 524 -18.94 17.40 13.30
N PRO A 525 -19.38 17.96 14.46
CA PRO A 525 -19.47 17.18 15.70
C PRO A 525 -20.44 15.99 15.65
N GLY A 526 -21.50 16.04 14.84
CA GLY A 526 -22.54 15.01 14.80
C GLY A 526 -22.56 14.15 13.53
N PHE A 527 -21.97 14.66 12.44
CA PHE A 527 -22.07 14.04 11.12
C PHE A 527 -20.77 14.19 10.34
N ASP A 528 -20.40 13.16 9.58
CA ASP A 528 -19.44 13.30 8.48
C ASP A 528 -20.11 12.90 7.17
N TYR A 529 -19.72 13.54 6.08
CA TYR A 529 -20.19 13.24 4.73
C TYR A 529 -19.01 13.12 3.78
N VAL A 530 -19.03 12.11 2.92
CA VAL A 530 -18.11 12.02 1.78
C VAL A 530 -18.85 11.52 0.54
N GLN A 531 -18.45 12.02 -0.63
CA GLN A 531 -18.93 11.54 -1.91
C GLN A 531 -17.75 11.12 -2.79
N GLY A 532 -17.76 9.89 -3.30
CA GLY A 532 -16.85 9.41 -4.34
C GLY A 532 -17.55 9.29 -5.69
N ASN A 533 -16.78 9.44 -6.77
CA ASN A 533 -17.21 9.17 -8.14
C ASN A 533 -16.20 8.23 -8.80
N ALA A 534 -16.67 7.06 -9.25
CA ALA A 534 -15.82 5.99 -9.78
C ALA A 534 -16.18 5.59 -11.21
N ALA A 535 -17.09 6.28 -11.91
CA ALA A 535 -17.58 5.86 -13.22
C ALA A 535 -16.44 5.62 -14.22
N ASP A 536 -15.48 6.55 -14.26
CA ASP A 536 -14.30 6.47 -15.13
C ASP A 536 -13.43 5.24 -14.86
N ALA A 537 -13.44 4.71 -13.64
CA ALA A 537 -12.68 3.52 -13.28
C ALA A 537 -13.29 2.23 -13.85
N TYR A 538 -14.62 2.14 -13.95
CA TYR A 538 -15.33 1.02 -14.61
C TYR A 538 -15.20 1.05 -16.13
N ASN A 539 -14.90 2.22 -16.68
CA ASN A 539 -14.81 2.38 -18.12
C ASN A 539 -13.41 2.01 -18.61
N PRO A 540 -13.30 1.23 -19.69
CA PRO A 540 -12.02 1.00 -20.33
C PRO A 540 -11.36 2.33 -20.72
N ALA A 541 -10.02 2.39 -20.64
CA ALA A 541 -9.26 3.59 -21.01
C ALA A 541 -9.61 3.99 -22.45
N THR A 542 -10.08 5.22 -22.64
CA THR A 542 -10.28 5.79 -23.99
C THR A 542 -8.96 5.95 -24.75
N SER A 543 -7.83 5.91 -24.02
CA SER A 543 -6.47 5.95 -24.57
C SER A 543 -5.75 4.61 -24.30
N GLY A 544 -5.80 3.72 -25.29
CA GLY A 544 -4.98 2.51 -25.37
C GLY A 544 -3.95 2.56 -26.49
N THR A 545 -4.02 3.56 -27.35
CA THR A 545 -3.17 3.70 -28.52
C THR A 545 -1.82 4.29 -28.15
N LYS A 546 -0.74 3.76 -28.73
CA LYS A 546 0.59 4.37 -28.62
C LYS A 546 1.20 4.44 -30.00
N SER A 547 1.92 5.52 -30.25
CA SER A 547 2.78 5.65 -31.43
C SER A 547 4.22 5.79 -30.95
N ARG A 548 5.17 5.09 -31.56
CA ARG A 548 6.56 5.07 -31.09
C ARG A 548 7.57 4.98 -32.21
N ILE A 549 8.75 5.53 -31.99
CA ILE A 549 9.94 5.22 -32.78
C ILE A 549 10.90 4.41 -31.90
N HIS A 550 11.25 3.20 -32.31
CA HIS A 550 12.21 2.36 -31.58
C HIS A 550 13.59 2.41 -32.23
N PHE A 551 14.65 2.33 -31.43
CA PHE A 551 16.05 2.35 -31.88
C PHE A 551 16.83 1.11 -31.48
N TRP A 552 17.78 0.72 -32.33
CA TRP A 552 18.69 -0.40 -32.14
C TRP A 552 20.15 0.00 -32.28
N ARG A 553 21.02 -0.77 -31.61
CA ARG A 553 22.48 -0.72 -31.75
C ARG A 553 22.94 -1.89 -32.61
N GLU A 554 24.16 -1.77 -33.15
CA GLU A 554 24.77 -2.81 -33.96
C GLU A 554 24.83 -4.15 -33.20
N GLY A 555 24.41 -5.23 -33.86
CA GLY A 555 24.45 -6.59 -33.32
C GLY A 555 23.44 -6.91 -32.21
N GLN A 556 22.56 -5.98 -31.80
CA GLN A 556 21.57 -6.26 -30.74
C GLN A 556 20.17 -6.62 -31.30
N PRO A 557 19.56 -7.72 -30.80
CA PRO A 557 18.23 -8.14 -31.25
C PRO A 557 17.11 -7.25 -30.70
N ASN A 558 17.28 -6.67 -29.49
CA ASN A 558 16.26 -5.89 -28.77
C ASN A 558 16.53 -4.39 -28.86
N GLY A 559 15.45 -3.59 -28.88
CA GLY A 559 15.56 -2.14 -28.97
C GLY A 559 16.08 -1.57 -27.66
N PHE A 560 16.98 -0.59 -27.72
CA PHE A 560 17.63 -0.03 -26.52
C PHE A 560 17.05 1.33 -26.11
N ALA A 561 16.39 2.03 -27.03
CA ALA A 561 15.82 3.36 -26.81
C ALA A 561 14.55 3.54 -27.65
N ARG A 562 13.74 4.55 -27.29
CA ARG A 562 12.53 4.91 -28.03
C ARG A 562 12.16 6.39 -27.90
N ILE A 563 11.35 6.88 -28.82
CA ILE A 563 10.58 8.12 -28.70
C ILE A 563 9.10 7.72 -28.62
N ASP A 564 8.41 8.16 -27.57
CA ASP A 564 6.97 8.00 -27.43
C ASP A 564 6.24 9.19 -28.09
N GLY A 565 5.31 8.90 -28.99
CA GLY A 565 4.46 9.85 -29.70
C GLY A 565 3.07 10.00 -29.07
N PRO A 566 2.17 10.79 -29.69
CA PRO A 566 0.81 10.99 -29.18
C PRO A 566 0.01 9.69 -29.16
N SER A 567 -0.99 9.66 -28.28
CA SER A 567 -1.99 8.60 -28.17
C SER A 567 -3.29 9.03 -28.85
N PRO A 568 -3.61 8.51 -30.04
CA PRO A 568 -4.91 8.73 -30.67
C PRO A 568 -6.12 8.44 -29.77
N ASN A 569 -7.13 9.29 -29.81
CA ASN A 569 -8.33 9.13 -28.96
C ASN A 569 -9.61 9.71 -29.58
N CYS A 570 -9.60 10.03 -30.87
CA CYS A 570 -10.71 10.68 -31.56
C CYS A 570 -11.54 9.67 -32.36
N ASP A 571 -12.86 9.81 -32.35
CA ASP A 571 -13.79 9.00 -33.16
C ASP A 571 -13.87 9.42 -34.63
N GLN A 572 -13.22 10.53 -34.98
CA GLN A 572 -13.00 11.01 -36.34
C GLN A 572 -11.54 10.81 -36.75
N TRP A 573 -11.29 10.79 -38.06
CA TRP A 573 -9.93 10.75 -38.59
C TRP A 573 -9.20 12.06 -38.24
N GLN A 574 -8.07 11.93 -37.56
CA GLN A 574 -7.19 13.03 -37.21
C GLN A 574 -5.75 12.66 -37.55
N GLN A 575 -4.98 13.63 -38.05
CA GLN A 575 -3.55 13.46 -38.27
C GLN A 575 -2.77 13.73 -36.99
N TYR A 576 -1.82 12.85 -36.70
CA TYR A 576 -0.90 12.94 -35.57
C TYR A 576 0.53 13.09 -36.08
N GLU A 577 1.32 13.92 -35.40
CA GLU A 577 2.74 14.14 -35.70
C GLU A 577 3.56 14.08 -34.40
N PHE A 578 4.72 13.44 -34.44
CA PHE A 578 5.72 13.56 -33.39
C PHE A 578 7.14 13.49 -33.93
N SER A 579 8.09 14.04 -33.19
CA SER A 579 9.49 14.09 -33.58
C SER A 579 10.42 13.81 -32.41
N GLY A 580 11.61 13.32 -32.70
CA GLY A 580 12.70 13.25 -31.74
C GLY A 580 14.05 13.08 -32.44
N THR A 581 15.11 12.93 -31.65
CA THR A 581 16.47 12.81 -32.16
C THR A 581 16.99 11.40 -31.93
N ALA A 582 17.68 10.83 -32.91
CA ALA A 582 18.32 9.52 -32.79
C ALA A 582 19.36 9.56 -31.65
N PRO A 583 19.26 8.65 -30.65
CA PRO A 583 20.18 8.62 -29.53
C PRO A 583 21.59 8.17 -29.96
N ASP A 584 22.56 8.43 -29.09
CA ASP A 584 23.92 7.92 -29.27
C ASP A 584 23.91 6.39 -29.42
N GLU A 585 24.73 5.88 -30.34
CA GLU A 585 24.83 4.45 -30.72
C GLU A 585 23.65 3.90 -31.54
N ALA A 586 22.65 4.70 -31.91
CA ALA A 586 21.58 4.25 -32.81
C ALA A 586 22.14 4.00 -34.22
N VAL A 587 21.93 2.78 -34.73
CA VAL A 587 22.26 2.40 -36.12
C VAL A 587 21.03 2.18 -36.97
N ASP A 588 19.93 1.72 -36.35
CA ASP A 588 18.66 1.51 -37.03
C ASP A 588 17.45 1.94 -36.18
N PHE A 589 16.31 2.18 -36.82
CA PHE A 589 15.03 2.50 -36.19
C PHE A 589 13.81 1.88 -36.92
N CYS A 590 12.65 1.92 -36.26
CA CYS A 590 11.35 1.67 -36.91
C CYS A 590 10.21 2.47 -36.24
N LEU A 591 9.14 2.72 -36.99
CA LEU A 591 7.87 3.24 -36.47
C LEU A 591 7.01 2.07 -35.95
N ALA A 592 6.41 2.24 -34.78
CA ALA A 592 5.43 1.33 -34.21
C ALA A 592 4.11 2.05 -33.95
N LEU A 593 3.01 1.48 -34.42
CA LEU A 593 1.64 1.92 -34.17
C LEU A 593 0.92 0.83 -33.37
N GLU A 594 0.37 1.19 -32.22
CA GLU A 594 -0.03 0.23 -31.19
C GLU A 594 -1.44 0.51 -30.70
N PHE A 595 -2.11 -0.55 -30.26
CA PHE A 595 -3.31 -0.45 -29.44
C PHE A 595 -3.22 -1.50 -28.33
N GLY A 596 -3.22 -1.04 -27.08
CA GLY A 596 -3.24 -1.89 -25.89
C GLY A 596 -4.38 -1.55 -24.94
N GLY A 597 -5.43 -0.90 -25.45
CA GLY A 597 -6.62 -0.61 -24.65
C GLY A 597 -7.45 -1.87 -24.42
N ALA A 598 -8.01 -2.02 -23.21
CA ALA A 598 -9.04 -3.02 -22.97
C ALA A 598 -10.34 -2.52 -23.62
N GLY A 599 -10.91 -3.24 -24.57
CA GLY A 599 -12.12 -2.85 -25.30
C GLY A 599 -11.91 -1.72 -26.33
N GLY A 600 -12.42 -1.92 -27.55
CA GLY A 600 -12.40 -0.91 -28.62
C GLY A 600 -11.58 -1.30 -29.86
N THR A 601 -11.53 -0.37 -30.80
CA THR A 601 -10.87 -0.53 -32.11
C THR A 601 -10.09 0.73 -32.44
N VAL A 602 -8.93 0.62 -33.08
CA VAL A 602 -8.25 1.76 -33.71
C VAL A 602 -7.99 1.47 -35.16
N TRP A 603 -8.09 2.51 -35.98
CA TRP A 603 -7.69 2.52 -37.37
C TRP A 603 -6.49 3.44 -37.55
N TYR A 604 -5.48 2.97 -38.28
CA TYR A 604 -4.30 3.72 -38.67
C TYR A 604 -4.18 3.75 -40.20
N ASP A 605 -3.78 4.89 -40.73
CA ASP A 605 -3.68 5.09 -42.17
C ASP A 605 -2.61 6.14 -42.52
N ASP A 606 -2.15 6.15 -43.77
CA ASP A 606 -1.29 7.16 -44.38
C ASP A 606 -0.08 7.59 -43.52
N ALA A 607 0.80 6.65 -43.16
CA ALA A 607 2.01 6.93 -42.39
C ALA A 607 3.10 7.64 -43.22
N GLU A 608 3.80 8.60 -42.63
CA GLU A 608 4.98 9.26 -43.20
C GLU A 608 6.12 9.28 -42.19
N LEU A 609 7.35 9.09 -42.68
CA LEU A 609 8.57 9.28 -41.90
C LEU A 609 9.48 10.28 -42.61
N LEU A 610 10.04 11.20 -41.84
CA LEU A 610 11.03 12.16 -42.31
C LEU A 610 12.30 12.01 -41.46
N VAL A 611 13.46 12.02 -42.12
CA VAL A 611 14.77 12.10 -41.47
C VAL A 611 15.45 13.40 -41.89
N ASP A 612 15.81 14.23 -40.91
CA ASP A 612 16.34 15.60 -41.10
C ASP A 612 15.47 16.45 -42.04
N GLY A 613 14.15 16.26 -41.95
CA GLY A 613 13.16 16.96 -42.78
C GLY A 613 13.01 16.41 -44.21
N GLN A 614 13.76 15.38 -44.60
CA GLN A 614 13.58 14.69 -45.87
C GLN A 614 12.61 13.52 -45.70
N LYS A 615 11.52 13.53 -46.47
CA LYS A 615 10.54 12.44 -46.48
C LYS A 615 11.17 11.17 -47.05
N LEU A 616 11.04 10.07 -46.30
CA LEU A 616 11.43 8.74 -46.75
C LEU A 616 10.37 8.17 -47.69
N ASP A 617 10.82 7.42 -48.69
CA ASP A 617 9.95 6.64 -49.56
C ASP A 617 9.59 5.32 -48.85
N LEU A 618 8.41 5.30 -48.22
CA LEU A 618 7.94 4.16 -47.46
C LEU A 618 7.07 3.27 -48.36
N PRO A 619 7.42 2.00 -48.61
CA PRO A 619 6.49 1.06 -49.23
C PRO A 619 5.25 0.83 -48.35
N ASN A 620 4.08 0.88 -48.98
CA ASN A 620 2.76 0.62 -48.39
C ASN A 620 2.44 1.40 -47.09
N PRO A 621 2.55 2.75 -47.08
CA PRO A 621 2.38 3.56 -45.87
C PRO A 621 0.92 3.63 -45.38
N GLY A 622 -0.04 3.46 -46.29
CA GLY A 622 -1.49 3.47 -46.02
C GLY A 622 -2.15 2.09 -46.04
N PHE A 623 -1.38 0.99 -45.93
CA PHE A 623 -1.93 -0.38 -45.88
C PHE A 623 -2.74 -0.83 -47.12
N GLU A 624 -2.55 -0.15 -48.25
CA GLU A 624 -3.15 -0.42 -49.56
C GLU A 624 -2.97 -1.85 -50.07
N ASP A 625 -1.83 -2.46 -49.76
CA ASP A 625 -1.45 -3.81 -50.18
C ASP A 625 -1.47 -4.81 -49.00
N GLY A 626 -2.39 -4.62 -48.06
CA GLY A 626 -2.45 -5.48 -46.87
C GLY A 626 -1.47 -5.05 -45.78
N PRO A 627 -1.10 -5.95 -44.85
CA PRO A 627 -0.04 -5.69 -43.87
C PRO A 627 1.37 -5.83 -44.48
N ALA A 628 1.54 -5.85 -45.81
CA ALA A 628 2.87 -5.89 -46.42
C ALA A 628 3.73 -4.73 -45.89
N HIS A 629 4.99 -5.02 -45.52
CA HIS A 629 5.94 -4.09 -44.85
C HIS A 629 5.58 -3.69 -43.41
N TRP A 630 4.42 -4.11 -42.90
CA TRP A 630 4.00 -3.93 -41.52
C TRP A 630 3.99 -5.28 -40.82
N ASN A 631 5.00 -5.56 -40.01
CA ASN A 631 5.08 -6.81 -39.26
C ASN A 631 4.24 -6.71 -37.98
N PRO A 632 3.11 -7.43 -37.88
CA PRO A 632 2.39 -7.54 -36.62
C PRO A 632 3.21 -8.38 -35.62
N ARG A 633 3.24 -7.99 -34.33
CA ARG A 633 3.92 -8.77 -33.26
C ARG A 633 3.08 -8.83 -31.97
N ASN A 634 3.16 -9.99 -31.30
CA ASN A 634 2.73 -10.39 -29.95
C ASN A 634 1.37 -9.87 -29.39
N THR A 635 0.65 -10.79 -28.73
CA THR A 635 -0.63 -10.68 -27.96
C THR A 635 -1.95 -10.67 -28.77
N PRO A 636 -3.09 -11.15 -28.20
CA PRO A 636 -4.15 -11.88 -28.92
C PRO A 636 -5.15 -11.03 -29.71
N GLY A 637 -4.81 -9.78 -30.05
CA GLY A 637 -5.69 -8.90 -30.83
C GLY A 637 -5.85 -9.31 -32.30
N THR A 638 -7.06 -9.11 -32.84
CA THR A 638 -7.36 -9.28 -34.26
C THR A 638 -6.82 -8.07 -35.04
N HIS A 639 -5.88 -8.37 -35.95
CA HIS A 639 -5.32 -7.43 -36.90
C HIS A 639 -6.00 -7.66 -38.25
N ALA A 640 -6.56 -6.62 -38.85
CA ALA A 640 -7.22 -6.72 -40.15
C ALA A 640 -6.99 -5.46 -40.98
N ILE A 641 -7.13 -5.57 -42.30
CA ILE A 641 -7.27 -4.40 -43.16
C ILE A 641 -8.76 -4.12 -43.32
N ASP A 642 -9.19 -2.94 -42.91
CA ASP A 642 -10.56 -2.48 -43.03
C ASP A 642 -10.69 -1.65 -44.32
N ARG A 643 -11.58 -2.10 -45.21
CA ARG A 643 -11.83 -1.46 -46.51
C ARG A 643 -12.96 -0.45 -46.44
N GLU A 644 -13.74 -0.43 -45.37
CA GLU A 644 -14.87 0.47 -45.18
C GLU A 644 -14.42 1.71 -44.39
N THR A 645 -13.77 1.50 -43.25
CA THR A 645 -13.25 2.56 -42.40
C THR A 645 -11.80 2.85 -42.76
N LYS A 646 -11.57 3.85 -43.62
CA LYS A 646 -10.23 4.29 -44.07
C LYS A 646 -10.17 5.80 -44.20
N HIS A 647 -8.99 6.39 -44.08
CA HIS A 647 -8.79 7.81 -44.30
C HIS A 647 -8.69 8.09 -45.79
N SER A 648 -7.87 7.31 -46.50
CA SER A 648 -7.72 7.42 -47.95
C SER A 648 -7.49 6.03 -48.59
N GLY A 649 -7.29 5.99 -49.91
CA GLY A 649 -6.93 4.75 -50.62
C GLY A 649 -7.94 3.59 -50.55
N ARG A 650 -7.46 2.35 -50.50
CA ARG A 650 -8.24 1.08 -50.58
C ARG A 650 -8.50 0.44 -49.22
N GLY A 651 -7.74 0.77 -48.18
CA GLY A 651 -7.97 0.23 -46.83
C GLY A 651 -7.12 0.92 -45.78
N SER A 652 -7.41 0.64 -44.51
CA SER A 652 -6.59 1.09 -43.38
C SER A 652 -6.30 -0.09 -42.44
N ALA A 653 -5.28 0.05 -41.59
CA ALA A 653 -5.01 -0.97 -40.57
C ALA A 653 -5.99 -0.84 -39.41
N ARG A 654 -6.70 -1.93 -39.10
CA ARG A 654 -7.62 -2.04 -37.97
C ARG A 654 -7.03 -2.95 -36.90
N ILE A 655 -6.95 -2.45 -35.67
CA ILE A 655 -6.53 -3.21 -34.48
C ILE A 655 -7.68 -3.23 -33.49
N GLU A 656 -8.11 -4.42 -33.08
CA GLU A 656 -9.16 -4.61 -32.07
C GLU A 656 -8.57 -5.12 -30.74
N SER A 657 -9.20 -4.74 -29.62
CA SER A 657 -8.92 -5.29 -28.29
C SER A 657 -9.00 -6.83 -28.29
N PRO A 658 -8.12 -7.57 -27.57
CA PRO A 658 -7.20 -7.14 -26.50
C PRO A 658 -5.88 -6.50 -26.95
N GLY A 659 -5.79 -6.04 -28.20
CA GLY A 659 -4.72 -5.15 -28.65
C GLY A 659 -3.56 -5.87 -29.33
N GLY A 660 -2.68 -5.08 -29.96
CA GLY A 660 -1.55 -5.53 -30.77
C GLY A 660 -0.67 -4.38 -31.29
N TYR A 661 0.42 -4.72 -31.96
CA TYR A 661 1.43 -3.78 -32.47
C TYR A 661 1.66 -4.00 -33.96
N TYR A 662 1.67 -2.93 -34.75
CA TYR A 662 2.27 -2.92 -36.09
C TYR A 662 3.64 -2.25 -36.03
N TYR A 663 4.70 -3.02 -36.31
CA TYR A 663 6.02 -2.45 -36.59
C TYR A 663 6.17 -2.23 -38.09
N TRP A 664 6.54 -1.03 -38.51
CA TRP A 664 6.94 -0.78 -39.89
C TRP A 664 8.34 -1.36 -40.13
N LEU A 665 8.39 -2.50 -40.82
CA LEU A 665 9.59 -3.29 -41.11
C LEU A 665 9.56 -3.74 -42.59
N PRO A 666 9.97 -2.88 -43.54
CA PRO A 666 9.98 -3.23 -44.95
C PRO A 666 10.91 -4.42 -45.18
N GLU A 667 10.40 -5.47 -45.84
CA GLU A 667 11.14 -6.72 -46.08
C GLU A 667 11.71 -7.37 -44.79
N GLY A 668 11.10 -7.08 -43.62
CA GLY A 668 11.58 -7.55 -42.33
C GLY A 668 12.82 -6.84 -41.79
N LYS A 669 13.26 -5.74 -42.42
CA LYS A 669 14.43 -4.95 -42.02
C LYS A 669 14.03 -3.66 -41.33
N ARG A 670 14.92 -3.18 -40.46
CA ARG A 670 14.83 -1.85 -39.81
C ARG A 670 15.44 -0.80 -40.75
N LEU A 671 15.10 0.47 -40.54
CA LEU A 671 15.65 1.57 -41.31
C LEU A 671 16.97 2.06 -40.72
N PRO A 672 18.01 2.34 -41.53
CA PRO A 672 19.26 2.88 -41.03
C PRO A 672 19.08 4.31 -40.52
N ILE A 673 19.82 4.68 -39.47
CA ILE A 673 19.88 6.02 -38.89
C ILE A 673 21.26 6.31 -38.32
N LYS A 674 21.67 7.57 -38.29
CA LYS A 674 22.87 8.01 -37.60
C LYS A 674 22.50 8.71 -36.29
N PRO A 675 23.33 8.60 -35.24
CA PRO A 675 23.15 9.39 -34.02
C PRO A 675 23.01 10.88 -34.33
N GLY A 676 22.11 11.56 -33.61
CA GLY A 676 21.87 13.00 -33.77
C GLY A 676 20.92 13.40 -34.91
N GLN A 677 20.50 12.48 -35.79
CA GLN A 677 19.52 12.79 -36.84
C GLN A 677 18.12 12.98 -36.25
N LYS A 678 17.38 13.97 -36.77
CA LYS A 678 16.01 14.24 -36.34
C LYS A 678 15.04 13.37 -37.13
N ILE A 679 14.18 12.62 -36.44
CA ILE A 679 13.11 11.85 -37.06
C ILE A 679 11.77 12.50 -36.76
N THR A 680 10.92 12.62 -37.76
CA THR A 680 9.51 13.03 -37.63
C THR A 680 8.62 11.93 -38.20
N ALA A 681 7.62 11.50 -37.46
CA ALA A 681 6.60 10.58 -37.90
C ALA A 681 5.24 11.29 -37.98
N ARG A 682 4.49 11.01 -39.05
CA ARG A 682 3.10 11.44 -39.23
C ARG A 682 2.24 10.25 -39.57
N PHE A 683 0.98 10.25 -39.16
CA PHE A 683 0.02 9.22 -39.55
C PHE A 683 -1.40 9.73 -39.25
N TRP A 684 -2.38 9.15 -39.93
CA TRP A 684 -3.79 9.36 -39.61
C TRP A 684 -4.28 8.25 -38.68
N ALA A 685 -5.11 8.62 -37.71
CA ALA A 685 -5.75 7.64 -36.84
C ALA A 685 -7.19 8.01 -36.51
N LYS A 686 -8.01 6.99 -36.28
CA LYS A 686 -9.39 7.06 -35.79
C LYS A 686 -9.61 5.96 -34.75
N CYS A 687 -10.34 6.23 -33.68
CA CYS A 687 -10.60 5.31 -32.57
C CYS A 687 -12.10 5.02 -32.43
N GLY A 688 -12.47 3.75 -32.36
CA GLY A 688 -13.77 3.31 -31.91
C GLY A 688 -13.80 3.41 -30.40
N ILE A 689 -14.37 4.50 -29.87
CA ILE A 689 -14.50 4.72 -28.43
C ILE A 689 -15.42 3.63 -27.88
N PRO A 690 -14.95 2.74 -26.98
CA PRO A 690 -15.81 1.73 -26.40
C PRO A 690 -16.96 2.42 -25.67
N LYS A 691 -18.18 1.89 -25.86
CA LYS A 691 -19.35 2.29 -25.10
C LYS A 691 -19.01 2.19 -23.60
N PRO A 692 -19.27 3.23 -22.78
CA PRO A 692 -18.95 3.16 -21.37
C PRO A 692 -19.73 2.01 -20.72
N VAL A 693 -19.10 1.33 -19.78
CA VAL A 693 -19.77 0.35 -18.92
C VAL A 693 -20.65 1.09 -17.91
N MET A 694 -20.13 2.18 -17.32
CA MET A 694 -20.82 3.00 -16.35
C MET A 694 -20.83 4.46 -16.78
N GLU A 695 -22.01 5.06 -16.88
CA GLU A 695 -22.17 6.52 -17.02
C GLU A 695 -22.06 7.22 -15.66
N ARG A 696 -22.51 6.54 -14.59
CA ARG A 696 -22.50 7.07 -13.23
C ARG A 696 -22.28 5.97 -12.21
N ALA A 697 -21.31 6.18 -11.32
CA ALA A 697 -21.03 5.34 -10.16
C ALA A 697 -20.64 6.23 -8.98
N ASP A 698 -21.64 6.94 -8.44
CA ASP A 698 -21.45 7.81 -7.27
C ASP A 698 -21.74 7.03 -6.00
N ARG A 699 -20.88 7.18 -4.99
CA ARG A 699 -21.11 6.68 -3.64
C ARG A 699 -21.14 7.84 -2.66
N GLU A 700 -22.28 8.04 -2.00
CA GLU A 700 -22.44 9.00 -0.92
C GLU A 700 -22.43 8.26 0.42
N ILE A 701 -21.66 8.74 1.40
CA ILE A 701 -21.62 8.17 2.74
C ILE A 701 -21.92 9.27 3.75
N LEU A 702 -22.96 9.07 4.56
CA LEU A 702 -23.27 9.86 5.73
C LEU A 702 -22.94 9.05 6.98
N PHE A 703 -21.97 9.49 7.77
CA PHE A 703 -21.69 8.94 9.09
C PHE A 703 -22.45 9.73 10.15
N ILE A 704 -23.44 9.11 10.77
CA ILE A 704 -24.15 9.62 11.94
C ILE A 704 -23.40 9.10 13.16
N LYS A 705 -22.73 10.00 13.87
CA LYS A 705 -21.80 9.64 14.94
C LYS A 705 -22.54 9.05 16.14
N PRO A 706 -21.96 8.05 16.83
CA PRO A 706 -20.62 7.47 16.61
C PRO A 706 -20.61 6.11 15.89
N HIS A 707 -21.75 5.59 15.40
CA HIS A 707 -21.86 4.18 15.02
C HIS A 707 -22.55 3.86 13.68
N VAL A 708 -23.22 4.82 13.05
CA VAL A 708 -24.14 4.54 11.93
C VAL A 708 -23.61 5.14 10.63
N PHE A 709 -23.39 4.31 9.62
CA PHE A 709 -23.05 4.74 8.27
C PHE A 709 -24.24 4.48 7.34
N VAL A 710 -24.71 5.52 6.65
CA VAL A 710 -25.72 5.41 5.59
C VAL A 710 -25.01 5.65 4.26
N ILE A 711 -24.98 4.62 3.43
CA ILE A 711 -24.32 4.62 2.12
C ILE A 711 -25.39 4.65 1.04
N ARG A 712 -25.23 5.50 0.05
CA ARG A 712 -26.10 5.56 -1.13
C ARG A 712 -25.26 5.51 -2.40
N ASP A 713 -25.40 4.41 -3.13
CA ASP A 713 -24.81 4.22 -4.45
C ASP A 713 -25.82 4.62 -5.52
N THR A 714 -25.46 5.56 -6.40
CA THR A 714 -26.26 5.94 -7.57
C THR A 714 -25.59 5.43 -8.83
N LEU A 715 -26.25 4.49 -9.50
CA LEU A 715 -25.68 3.66 -10.55
C LEU A 715 -26.47 3.86 -11.85
N ILE A 716 -25.75 4.22 -12.92
CA ILE A 716 -26.31 4.37 -14.27
C ILE A 716 -25.32 3.74 -15.24
N ALA A 717 -25.81 2.79 -16.01
CA ALA A 717 -25.09 2.13 -17.08
C ALA A 717 -25.93 2.20 -18.36
N PRO A 718 -25.28 2.25 -19.54
CA PRO A 718 -26.01 2.19 -20.80
C PRO A 718 -26.71 0.84 -21.06
N ASP A 719 -26.18 -0.24 -20.49
CA ASP A 719 -26.72 -1.60 -20.59
C ASP A 719 -27.18 -2.09 -19.21
N PRO A 720 -28.23 -2.93 -19.11
CA PRO A 720 -28.67 -3.45 -17.82
C PRO A 720 -27.66 -4.40 -17.17
N HIS A 721 -27.26 -4.10 -15.93
CA HIS A 721 -26.40 -4.94 -15.11
C HIS A 721 -27.07 -5.30 -13.79
N ALA A 722 -26.71 -6.46 -13.23
CA ALA A 722 -26.93 -6.74 -11.82
C ALA A 722 -25.80 -6.04 -11.03
N TYR A 723 -26.17 -5.21 -10.06
CA TYR A 723 -25.20 -4.49 -9.24
C TYR A 723 -25.04 -5.20 -7.90
N SER A 724 -23.81 -5.55 -7.55
CA SER A 724 -23.46 -6.27 -6.33
C SER A 724 -22.80 -5.34 -5.34
N PHE A 725 -23.48 -5.03 -4.23
CA PHE A 725 -22.87 -4.42 -3.05
C PHE A 725 -22.17 -5.52 -2.25
N VAL A 726 -20.84 -5.50 -2.22
CA VAL A 726 -20.02 -6.55 -1.61
C VAL A 726 -19.43 -6.07 -0.28
N LEU A 727 -19.41 -6.94 0.73
CA LEU A 727 -18.70 -6.72 1.99
C LEU A 727 -17.84 -7.94 2.34
N HIS A 728 -16.68 -7.69 2.95
CA HIS A 728 -15.73 -8.74 3.35
C HIS A 728 -15.42 -8.65 4.84
N THR A 729 -15.24 -9.81 5.49
CA THR A 729 -14.80 -9.89 6.89
C THR A 729 -13.91 -11.11 7.11
N LEU A 730 -13.05 -11.05 8.13
CA LEU A 730 -12.28 -12.21 8.61
C LEU A 730 -13.06 -13.09 9.61
N GLY A 731 -14.25 -12.66 10.02
CA GLY A 731 -15.13 -13.41 10.91
C GLY A 731 -16.21 -14.20 10.18
N GLY A 732 -17.43 -14.16 10.71
CA GLY A 732 -18.59 -14.85 10.14
C GLY A 732 -19.59 -13.88 9.53
N ILE A 733 -20.48 -14.42 8.69
CA ILE A 733 -21.60 -13.69 8.08
C ILE A 733 -22.87 -14.49 8.33
N GLU A 734 -23.91 -13.82 8.82
CA GLU A 734 -25.23 -14.40 9.03
C GLU A 734 -26.27 -13.55 8.30
N VAL A 735 -26.97 -14.12 7.32
CA VAL A 735 -28.10 -13.45 6.65
C VAL A 735 -29.34 -13.63 7.53
N THR A 736 -29.84 -12.53 8.08
CA THR A 736 -30.91 -12.52 9.09
C THR A 736 -32.29 -12.22 8.52
N GLY A 737 -32.34 -11.79 7.25
CA GLY A 737 -33.57 -11.45 6.55
C GLY A 737 -33.35 -11.34 5.04
N THR A 738 -34.35 -10.89 4.30
CA THR A 738 -34.25 -10.73 2.84
C THR A 738 -33.26 -9.64 2.43
N ASN A 739 -33.05 -8.66 3.31
CA ASN A 739 -32.26 -7.46 3.07
C ASN A 739 -31.35 -7.10 4.25
N SER A 740 -31.15 -8.03 5.19
CA SER A 740 -30.34 -7.81 6.37
C SER A 740 -29.36 -8.94 6.64
N ALA A 741 -28.17 -8.58 7.08
CA ALA A 741 -27.12 -9.50 7.50
C ALA A 741 -26.34 -8.95 8.69
N VAL A 742 -25.63 -9.82 9.40
CA VAL A 742 -24.70 -9.47 10.47
C VAL A 742 -23.33 -10.02 10.11
N LEU A 743 -22.34 -9.14 10.02
CA LEU A 743 -20.94 -9.51 9.91
C LEU A 743 -20.31 -9.48 11.30
N THR A 744 -19.47 -10.46 11.61
CA THR A 744 -18.64 -10.47 12.81
C THR A 744 -17.18 -10.43 12.41
N SER A 745 -16.32 -9.98 13.32
CA SER A 745 -14.87 -10.14 13.24
C SER A 745 -14.41 -10.93 14.47
N PRO A 746 -13.27 -11.64 14.43
CA PRO A 746 -12.64 -12.15 15.65
C PRO A 746 -12.56 -11.03 16.69
N GLY A 747 -13.18 -11.21 17.86
CA GLY A 747 -13.33 -10.15 18.86
C GLY A 747 -14.78 -9.86 19.26
N SER A 748 -14.99 -8.71 19.92
CA SER A 748 -16.26 -8.28 20.50
C SER A 748 -16.99 -7.24 19.64
N ALA A 749 -16.99 -7.45 18.33
CA ALA A 749 -17.46 -6.44 17.37
C ALA A 749 -18.31 -7.10 16.27
N ARG A 750 -19.46 -6.48 15.96
CA ARG A 750 -20.31 -6.88 14.84
C ARG A 750 -20.75 -5.67 14.02
N LEU A 751 -21.08 -5.91 12.77
CA LEU A 751 -21.63 -4.92 11.85
C LEU A 751 -23.00 -5.40 11.37
N GLU A 752 -24.05 -4.71 11.82
CA GLU A 752 -25.41 -4.91 11.32
C GLU A 752 -25.52 -4.21 9.97
N THR A 753 -25.98 -4.95 8.96
CA THR A 753 -26.00 -4.51 7.56
C THR A 753 -27.41 -4.63 7.03
N HIS A 754 -27.96 -3.55 6.50
CA HIS A 754 -29.26 -3.53 5.82
C HIS A 754 -29.09 -2.93 4.42
N VAL A 755 -29.56 -3.59 3.37
CA VAL A 755 -29.35 -3.16 1.97
C VAL A 755 -30.67 -3.14 1.21
N PHE A 756 -31.00 -2.00 0.63
CA PHE A 756 -32.26 -1.77 -0.09
C PHE A 756 -31.98 -1.30 -1.51
N SER A 757 -32.79 -1.76 -2.45
CA SER A 757 -32.72 -1.31 -3.85
C SER A 757 -34.08 -1.47 -4.49
N PRO A 758 -34.56 -0.48 -5.25
CA PRO A 758 -35.83 -0.57 -5.95
C PRO A 758 -35.89 -1.63 -7.05
N ALA A 759 -34.74 -2.16 -7.43
CA ALA A 759 -34.62 -3.29 -8.34
C ALA A 759 -34.68 -4.65 -7.60
N GLY A 760 -35.06 -4.63 -6.31
CA GLY A 760 -34.94 -5.75 -5.39
C GLY A 760 -33.48 -5.99 -4.97
N VAL A 761 -33.31 -6.71 -3.87
CA VAL A 761 -32.01 -7.19 -3.38
C VAL A 761 -32.13 -8.67 -3.02
N THR A 762 -31.15 -9.45 -3.48
CA THR A 762 -30.92 -10.82 -3.03
C THR A 762 -29.62 -10.84 -2.23
N MET A 763 -29.67 -11.30 -0.98
CA MET A 763 -28.49 -11.49 -0.15
C MET A 763 -27.98 -12.93 -0.24
N ALA A 764 -26.69 -13.07 -0.51
CA ALA A 764 -25.96 -14.32 -0.41
C ALA A 764 -24.62 -14.07 0.26
N HIS A 765 -24.01 -15.09 0.84
CA HIS A 765 -22.64 -15.03 1.32
C HIS A 765 -21.87 -16.28 0.86
N GLY A 766 -20.56 -16.18 0.78
CA GLY A 766 -19.71 -17.26 0.28
C GLY A 766 -18.26 -17.08 0.67
N ILE A 767 -17.42 -17.98 0.18
CA ILE A 767 -15.97 -17.92 0.28
C ILE A 767 -15.44 -17.97 -1.16
N PHE A 768 -14.38 -17.21 -1.44
CA PHE A 768 -13.73 -17.26 -2.75
C PHE A 768 -12.79 -18.47 -2.80
N GLU A 769 -13.03 -19.39 -3.75
CA GLU A 769 -12.26 -20.63 -3.89
C GLU A 769 -10.77 -20.33 -4.16
N GLY A 770 -9.89 -20.95 -3.39
CA GLY A 770 -8.43 -20.72 -3.43
C GLY A 770 -7.96 -19.45 -2.73
N ALA A 771 -8.86 -18.64 -2.15
CA ALA A 771 -8.52 -17.48 -1.34
C ALA A 771 -9.21 -17.52 0.03
N GLU A 772 -9.43 -18.71 0.59
CA GLU A 772 -10.18 -18.94 1.83
C GLU A 772 -9.60 -18.18 3.04
N GLN A 773 -8.28 -17.93 3.04
CA GLN A 773 -7.59 -17.11 4.04
C GLN A 773 -8.10 -15.67 4.14
N ARG A 774 -8.79 -15.18 3.10
CA ARG A 774 -9.36 -13.82 3.04
C ARG A 774 -10.69 -13.70 3.79
N GLY A 775 -11.27 -14.83 4.21
CA GLY A 775 -12.55 -14.87 4.91
C GLY A 775 -13.77 -14.84 3.98
N PRO A 776 -14.98 -14.90 4.54
CA PRO A 776 -16.21 -14.86 3.75
C PRO A 776 -16.53 -13.46 3.23
N TYR A 777 -17.31 -13.43 2.14
CA TYR A 777 -17.92 -12.24 1.57
C TYR A 777 -19.44 -12.29 1.66
N LEU A 778 -20.09 -11.14 1.82
CA LEU A 778 -21.51 -10.91 1.60
C LEU A 778 -21.67 -10.27 0.22
N ASN A 779 -22.61 -10.77 -0.58
CA ASN A 779 -23.03 -10.19 -1.86
C ASN A 779 -24.53 -9.85 -1.78
N ALA A 780 -24.85 -8.55 -1.79
CA ALA A 780 -26.20 -8.04 -1.92
C ALA A 780 -26.42 -7.56 -3.36
N ALA A 781 -27.06 -8.39 -4.19
CA ALA A 781 -27.18 -8.18 -5.62
C ALA A 781 -28.58 -7.70 -6.03
N THR A 782 -28.66 -6.77 -6.98
CA THR A 782 -29.93 -6.33 -7.59
C THR A 782 -30.35 -7.22 -8.76
N GLY A 783 -31.62 -7.10 -9.20
CA GLY A 783 -31.98 -7.52 -10.55
C GLY A 783 -31.22 -6.71 -11.62
N LYS A 784 -31.17 -7.21 -12.87
CA LYS A 784 -30.50 -6.50 -13.97
C LYS A 784 -31.30 -5.27 -14.40
N VAL A 785 -30.71 -4.09 -14.24
CA VAL A 785 -31.33 -2.80 -14.60
C VAL A 785 -30.29 -1.81 -15.11
N ALA A 786 -30.68 -0.89 -15.99
CA ALA A 786 -29.77 0.14 -16.50
C ALA A 786 -29.47 1.23 -15.47
N SER A 787 -30.44 1.53 -14.60
CA SER A 787 -30.26 2.52 -13.52
C SER A 787 -30.96 2.10 -12.25
N THR A 788 -30.27 2.27 -11.12
CA THR A 788 -30.85 2.07 -9.79
C THR A 788 -30.10 2.88 -8.73
N VAL A 789 -30.63 2.83 -7.52
CA VAL A 789 -29.92 3.23 -6.31
C VAL A 789 -29.83 2.04 -5.37
N ILE A 790 -28.68 1.86 -4.74
CA ILE A 790 -28.53 0.93 -3.61
C ILE A 790 -28.34 1.79 -2.36
N THR A 791 -29.16 1.57 -1.35
CA THR A 791 -29.01 2.24 -0.05
C THR A 791 -28.68 1.22 1.01
N SER A 792 -27.53 1.39 1.66
CA SER A 792 -27.03 0.50 2.70
C SER A 792 -26.93 1.23 4.03
N VAL A 793 -27.36 0.59 5.11
CA VAL A 793 -27.18 1.08 6.49
C VAL A 793 -26.28 0.09 7.22
N LEU A 794 -25.14 0.58 7.68
CA LEU A 794 -24.15 -0.20 8.42
C LEU A 794 -24.05 0.33 9.84
N ILE A 795 -24.29 -0.51 10.84
CA ILE A 795 -24.28 -0.14 12.25
C ILE A 795 -23.24 -0.97 13.00
N ALA A 796 -22.17 -0.33 13.47
CA ALA A 796 -21.15 -0.99 14.27
C ALA A 796 -21.62 -1.14 15.72
N ARG A 797 -21.59 -2.37 16.26
CA ARG A 797 -22.05 -2.68 17.62
C ARG A 797 -21.07 -3.55 18.38
N THR A 798 -20.96 -3.30 19.69
CA THR A 798 -20.25 -4.22 20.59
C THR A 798 -21.05 -5.51 20.71
N ALA A 799 -20.39 -6.64 20.49
CA ALA A 799 -20.97 -7.97 20.57
C ALA A 799 -20.24 -8.84 21.60
N ALA A 800 -20.87 -9.94 22.01
CA ALA A 800 -20.14 -10.99 22.72
C ALA A 800 -18.99 -11.50 21.84
N PHE A 801 -17.88 -11.87 22.48
CA PHE A 801 -16.74 -12.43 21.75
C PHE A 801 -17.17 -13.69 20.99
N LYS A 802 -16.82 -13.77 19.69
CA LYS A 802 -17.02 -14.98 18.88
C LYS A 802 -15.72 -15.36 18.18
N LEU A 803 -15.43 -16.67 18.18
CA LEU A 803 -14.40 -17.26 17.33
C LEU A 803 -14.97 -17.55 15.93
N THR A 804 -14.13 -17.44 14.91
CA THR A 804 -14.43 -17.92 13.56
C THR A 804 -14.36 -19.45 13.56
N ASN A 805 -15.40 -20.12 13.04
CA ASN A 805 -15.42 -21.58 12.80
C ASN A 805 -14.99 -22.44 14.02
N PRO A 806 -15.64 -22.29 15.19
CA PRO A 806 -15.19 -22.92 16.43
C PRO A 806 -15.21 -24.46 16.43
N GLY A 807 -16.05 -25.08 15.60
CA GLY A 807 -16.18 -26.54 15.45
C GLY A 807 -15.62 -27.10 14.14
N PHE A 808 -14.81 -26.35 13.38
CA PHE A 808 -14.19 -26.84 12.14
C PHE A 808 -15.17 -27.22 10.99
N GLU A 809 -16.45 -26.85 11.09
CA GLU A 809 -17.47 -27.07 10.04
C GLU A 809 -17.08 -26.47 8.68
N ALA A 810 -16.41 -25.32 8.70
CA ALA A 810 -15.84 -24.66 7.53
C ALA A 810 -14.38 -25.07 7.26
N GLY A 811 -13.99 -26.28 7.68
CA GLY A 811 -12.62 -26.79 7.54
C GLY A 811 -11.62 -26.01 8.39
N MET A 812 -10.51 -25.59 7.78
CA MET A 812 -9.45 -24.83 8.46
C MET A 812 -9.71 -23.31 8.54
N LEU A 813 -10.85 -22.81 8.05
CA LEU A 813 -11.15 -21.38 8.10
C LEU A 813 -11.07 -20.88 9.56
N GLY A 814 -10.33 -19.80 9.80
CA GLY A 814 -10.14 -19.28 11.16
C GLY A 814 -9.18 -20.09 12.05
N TRP A 815 -8.47 -21.09 11.49
CA TRP A 815 -7.48 -21.89 12.19
C TRP A 815 -6.14 -21.88 11.45
N THR A 816 -5.07 -21.53 12.14
CA THR A 816 -3.71 -21.58 11.59
C THR A 816 -3.01 -22.86 12.07
N PRO A 817 -2.77 -23.84 11.19
CA PRO A 817 -1.95 -25.00 11.52
C PRO A 817 -0.49 -24.58 11.68
N ARG A 818 0.18 -25.04 12.74
CA ARG A 818 1.63 -24.86 12.92
C ARG A 818 2.29 -26.18 13.28
N GLY A 819 3.32 -26.54 12.53
CA GLY A 819 4.21 -27.68 12.75
C GLY A 819 5.65 -27.36 12.32
N MET A 820 6.54 -28.36 12.33
CA MET A 820 7.85 -28.25 11.67
C MET A 820 7.68 -28.38 10.14
N PRO A 821 8.66 -27.99 9.30
CA PRO A 821 8.57 -28.23 7.85
C PRO A 821 8.26 -29.71 7.54
N GLY A 822 7.18 -29.98 6.79
CA GLY A 822 6.70 -31.32 6.48
C GLY A 822 5.81 -31.97 7.55
N TRP A 823 5.05 -31.18 8.31
CA TRP A 823 4.12 -31.66 9.36
C TRP A 823 2.67 -31.19 9.14
N LEU A 824 2.38 -30.51 8.02
CA LEU A 824 1.03 -30.00 7.76
C LEU A 824 0.04 -31.14 7.49
N GLU A 825 0.54 -32.28 7.02
CA GLU A 825 -0.23 -33.52 6.86
C GLU A 825 -0.81 -34.06 8.16
N ASN A 826 -0.29 -33.64 9.32
CA ASN A 826 -0.79 -34.06 10.63
C ASN A 826 -2.09 -33.33 11.01
N HIS A 827 -2.38 -32.21 10.35
CA HIS A 827 -3.55 -31.38 10.60
C HIS A 827 -4.70 -31.80 9.69
N VAL A 828 -5.63 -32.59 10.23
CA VAL A 828 -6.74 -33.14 9.45
C VAL A 828 -8.07 -32.59 9.95
N ILE A 829 -8.96 -32.25 9.00
CA ILE A 829 -10.38 -32.07 9.28
C ILE A 829 -11.04 -33.45 9.16
N ASP A 830 -11.60 -33.94 10.25
CA ASP A 830 -12.20 -35.28 10.33
C ASP A 830 -13.72 -35.20 10.21
N GLU A 831 -14.28 -35.80 9.16
CA GLU A 831 -15.74 -35.82 8.90
C GLU A 831 -16.43 -37.06 9.50
N GLN A 832 -15.66 -37.96 10.14
CA GLN A 832 -16.18 -39.22 10.71
C GLN A 832 -16.24 -39.18 12.23
N VAL A 833 -15.30 -38.48 12.87
CA VAL A 833 -15.21 -38.37 14.32
C VAL A 833 -15.34 -36.89 14.70
N PHE A 834 -16.49 -36.52 15.23
CA PHE A 834 -16.80 -35.18 15.72
C PHE A 834 -17.65 -35.27 16.99
N HIS A 835 -17.75 -34.17 17.73
CA HIS A 835 -18.60 -34.05 18.92
C HIS A 835 -19.99 -33.53 18.53
N SER A 836 -20.02 -32.43 17.78
CA SER A 836 -21.25 -31.84 17.25
C SER A 836 -21.08 -31.47 15.76
N GLY A 837 -22.15 -31.06 15.09
CA GLY A 837 -22.10 -30.69 13.67
C GLY A 837 -21.76 -31.86 12.73
N SER A 838 -20.75 -31.68 11.87
CA SER A 838 -20.33 -32.66 10.87
C SER A 838 -18.82 -32.86 10.76
N LYS A 839 -18.01 -32.04 11.44
CA LYS A 839 -16.55 -32.05 11.33
C LYS A 839 -15.88 -31.80 12.67
N SER A 840 -14.61 -32.18 12.80
CA SER A 840 -13.75 -31.73 13.91
C SER A 840 -12.30 -31.56 13.48
N GLY A 841 -11.51 -30.85 14.29
CA GLY A 841 -10.08 -30.67 14.07
C GLY A 841 -9.28 -31.80 14.70
N ARG A 842 -8.55 -32.57 13.91
CA ARG A 842 -7.74 -33.71 14.35
C ARG A 842 -6.24 -33.43 14.17
N LEU A 843 -5.43 -33.81 15.17
CA LEU A 843 -3.97 -33.80 15.09
C LEU A 843 -3.42 -35.22 15.21
N ASP A 844 -2.62 -35.63 14.23
CA ASP A 844 -1.92 -36.91 14.20
C ASP A 844 -0.48 -36.80 14.70
N SER A 845 0.09 -37.94 15.13
CA SER A 845 1.52 -38.08 15.40
C SER A 845 2.36 -37.70 14.18
N PRO A 846 3.49 -36.99 14.35
CA PRO A 846 4.15 -36.64 15.62
C PRO A 846 3.56 -35.44 16.38
N GLY A 847 2.58 -34.74 15.80
CA GLY A 847 1.86 -33.65 16.47
C GLY A 847 1.71 -32.37 15.66
N GLY A 848 1.27 -31.31 16.33
CA GLY A 848 1.07 -29.98 15.77
C GLY A 848 0.26 -29.05 16.67
N TYR A 849 -0.08 -27.88 16.13
CA TYR A 849 -0.96 -26.89 16.75
C TYR A 849 -2.06 -26.45 15.78
N TYR A 850 -3.28 -26.24 16.27
CA TYR A 850 -4.27 -25.34 15.69
C TYR A 850 -4.31 -24.05 16.49
N TYR A 851 -4.00 -22.92 15.87
CA TYR A 851 -4.11 -21.60 16.50
C TYR A 851 -5.33 -20.85 15.99
N THR A 852 -6.07 -20.23 16.90
CA THR A 852 -6.96 -19.13 16.49
C THR A 852 -6.10 -17.95 15.99
N PRO A 853 -6.65 -17.05 15.15
CA PRO A 853 -6.10 -15.72 14.98
C PRO A 853 -5.85 -15.05 16.33
N ARG A 854 -4.84 -14.20 16.39
CA ARG A 854 -4.64 -13.35 17.57
C ARG A 854 -5.77 -12.33 17.62
N PHE A 855 -6.36 -12.18 18.80
CA PHE A 855 -7.37 -11.18 19.10
C PHE A 855 -6.86 -10.21 20.16
N GLN A 856 -7.35 -8.97 20.10
CA GLN A 856 -6.94 -7.91 21.01
C GLN A 856 -7.54 -8.13 22.40
N VAL A 857 -6.74 -7.88 23.45
CA VAL A 857 -7.14 -8.00 24.86
C VAL A 857 -6.52 -6.87 25.68
N GLU A 858 -7.22 -6.42 26.72
CA GLU A 858 -6.70 -5.41 27.63
C GLU A 858 -6.03 -6.05 28.87
N PRO A 859 -4.93 -5.51 29.37
CA PRO A 859 -4.33 -5.94 30.63
C PRO A 859 -5.35 -6.06 31.77
N GLY A 860 -5.26 -7.15 32.54
CA GLY A 860 -6.17 -7.45 33.65
C GLY A 860 -7.49 -8.11 33.24
N THR A 861 -7.82 -8.17 31.95
CA THR A 861 -9.02 -8.86 31.44
C THR A 861 -8.91 -10.37 31.67
N LYS A 862 -10.04 -11.04 31.97
CA LYS A 862 -10.09 -12.51 31.99
C LYS A 862 -10.42 -13.06 30.61
N VAL A 863 -9.68 -14.07 30.18
CA VAL A 863 -9.94 -14.84 28.96
C VAL A 863 -10.21 -16.28 29.37
N THR A 864 -11.41 -16.78 29.09
CA THR A 864 -11.81 -18.16 29.36
C THR A 864 -11.97 -18.89 28.05
N ALA A 865 -11.29 -20.03 27.92
CA ALA A 865 -11.41 -20.93 26.78
C ALA A 865 -12.09 -22.23 27.22
N ARG A 866 -13.07 -22.69 26.43
CA ARG A 866 -13.70 -24.02 26.54
C ARG A 866 -13.55 -24.75 25.23
N PHE A 867 -13.42 -26.06 25.28
CA PHE A 867 -13.38 -26.90 24.08
C PHE A 867 -13.73 -28.34 24.44
N TRP A 868 -14.23 -29.08 23.46
CA TRP A 868 -14.34 -30.53 23.55
C TRP A 868 -13.09 -31.18 22.98
N ALA A 869 -12.60 -32.22 23.66
CA ALA A 869 -11.50 -33.01 23.15
C ALA A 869 -11.70 -34.51 23.40
N LYS A 870 -11.20 -35.32 22.47
CA LYS A 870 -11.13 -36.78 22.52
C LYS A 870 -9.70 -37.21 22.20
N LEU A 871 -9.08 -38.05 23.02
CA LEU A 871 -7.68 -38.44 22.88
C LEU A 871 -7.53 -39.96 22.73
N ASN A 872 -6.94 -40.40 21.63
CA ASN A 872 -6.49 -41.77 21.43
C ASN A 872 -4.96 -41.77 21.33
N GLY A 873 -4.28 -41.70 22.47
CA GLY A 873 -2.84 -41.61 22.55
C GLY A 873 -2.35 -41.30 23.97
N GLU A 874 -1.09 -40.90 24.10
CA GLU A 874 -0.48 -40.59 25.40
C GLU A 874 -1.17 -39.42 26.13
N GLU A 875 -1.49 -39.64 27.42
CA GLU A 875 -2.04 -38.61 28.33
C GLU A 875 -1.02 -37.51 28.69
N GLY A 876 -1.45 -36.46 29.38
CA GLY A 876 -0.57 -35.34 29.80
C GLY A 876 -0.54 -34.15 28.84
N ARG A 877 -1.57 -34.02 27.99
CA ARG A 877 -1.63 -33.00 26.93
C ARG A 877 -2.52 -31.84 27.37
N HIS A 878 -2.22 -30.65 26.87
CA HIS A 878 -2.89 -29.40 27.26
C HIS A 878 -3.16 -28.57 26.02
N ALA A 879 -4.26 -27.83 26.02
CA ALA A 879 -4.43 -26.65 25.19
C ALA A 879 -3.93 -25.41 25.94
N MET A 880 -3.63 -24.33 25.20
CA MET A 880 -2.99 -23.13 25.74
C MET A 880 -3.78 -21.86 25.39
N ILE A 881 -3.78 -20.89 26.30
CA ILE A 881 -3.98 -19.47 25.93
C ILE A 881 -2.58 -18.84 25.88
N TYR A 882 -2.21 -18.26 24.75
CA TYR A 882 -0.92 -17.61 24.55
C TYR A 882 -1.03 -16.09 24.64
N TRP A 883 -0.07 -15.47 25.30
CA TRP A 883 0.01 -14.02 25.49
C TRP A 883 1.05 -13.37 24.59
N TRP A 884 0.75 -12.18 24.06
CA TRP A 884 1.59 -11.47 23.09
C TRP A 884 1.68 -9.96 23.36
N HIS A 885 2.89 -9.38 23.22
CA HIS A 885 3.14 -7.93 23.31
C HIS A 885 2.72 -7.17 22.02
N LYS A 886 2.48 -5.86 22.17
CA LYS A 886 2.18 -4.90 21.09
C LYS A 886 3.20 -4.91 19.95
N ASP A 887 4.49 -5.01 20.27
CA ASP A 887 5.58 -4.70 19.34
C ASP A 887 6.14 -5.93 18.60
N ARG A 888 5.55 -7.11 18.81
CA ARG A 888 6.00 -8.37 18.22
C ARG A 888 4.98 -8.94 17.25
N LEU A 889 4.97 -8.39 16.04
CA LEU A 889 4.31 -9.01 14.88
C LEU A 889 4.92 -10.40 14.57
N SER A 890 6.18 -10.64 14.96
CA SER A 890 6.85 -11.95 14.89
C SER A 890 7.65 -12.25 16.18
N GLY A 891 7.69 -13.52 16.62
CA GLY A 891 8.40 -13.95 17.82
C GLY A 891 7.72 -15.08 18.59
N ASN A 892 8.20 -15.38 19.79
CA ASN A 892 7.56 -16.30 20.74
C ASN A 892 6.54 -15.55 21.62
N ALA A 893 5.50 -16.27 22.04
CA ALA A 893 4.57 -15.79 23.07
C ALA A 893 5.33 -15.41 24.35
N THR A 894 4.83 -14.41 25.06
CA THR A 894 5.47 -13.85 26.26
C THR A 894 5.16 -14.67 27.51
N GLY A 895 4.08 -15.45 27.44
CA GLY A 895 3.67 -16.42 28.42
C GLY A 895 2.48 -17.22 27.91
N TRP A 896 2.00 -18.16 28.71
CA TRP A 896 0.81 -18.95 28.41
C TRP A 896 0.12 -19.44 29.67
N GLU A 897 -1.17 -19.73 29.54
CA GLU A 897 -1.96 -20.48 30.53
C GLU A 897 -2.30 -21.86 29.98
N ARG A 898 -2.35 -22.86 30.86
CA ARG A 898 -2.62 -24.25 30.46
C ARG A 898 -4.03 -24.69 30.83
N SER A 899 -4.65 -25.45 29.94
CA SER A 899 -5.85 -26.22 30.26
C SER A 899 -5.56 -27.30 31.32
N PRO A 900 -6.58 -27.91 31.93
CA PRO A 900 -6.44 -29.21 32.56
C PRO A 900 -5.84 -30.24 31.60
N VAL A 901 -5.28 -31.32 32.15
CA VAL A 901 -4.74 -32.44 31.35
C VAL A 901 -5.87 -33.10 30.57
N ILE A 902 -5.71 -33.19 29.26
CA ILE A 902 -6.62 -33.88 28.35
C ILE A 902 -6.34 -35.39 28.44
N SER A 903 -7.39 -36.17 28.70
CA SER A 903 -7.29 -37.63 28.86
C SER A 903 -8.53 -38.41 28.43
N GLY A 904 -8.27 -39.63 27.94
CA GLY A 904 -9.29 -40.61 27.57
C GLY A 904 -9.80 -40.48 26.13
N ASN A 905 -10.32 -41.60 25.63
CA ASN A 905 -10.81 -41.76 24.26
C ASN A 905 -12.31 -41.47 24.11
N GLU A 906 -12.90 -40.74 25.06
CA GLU A 906 -14.28 -40.24 24.98
C GLU A 906 -14.25 -38.72 24.91
N TRP A 907 -15.26 -38.14 24.25
CA TRP A 907 -15.42 -36.69 24.22
C TRP A 907 -15.64 -36.14 25.63
N LYS A 908 -14.79 -35.20 26.05
CA LYS A 908 -14.93 -34.47 27.30
C LYS A 908 -14.73 -32.99 27.05
N GLN A 909 -15.46 -32.16 27.78
CA GLN A 909 -15.27 -30.71 27.76
C GLN A 909 -14.18 -30.31 28.75
N TYR A 910 -13.35 -29.37 28.34
CA TYR A 910 -12.31 -28.75 29.15
C TYR A 910 -12.53 -27.24 29.19
N GLU A 911 -12.29 -26.63 30.34
CA GLU A 911 -12.37 -25.18 30.55
C GLU A 911 -11.15 -24.70 31.33
N PHE A 912 -10.64 -23.53 30.96
CA PHE A 912 -9.61 -22.83 31.73
C PHE A 912 -9.63 -21.33 31.48
N THR A 913 -9.13 -20.57 32.46
CA THR A 913 -9.16 -19.10 32.44
C THR A 913 -7.78 -18.54 32.71
N GLY A 914 -7.39 -17.55 31.92
CA GLY A 914 -6.20 -16.73 32.10
C GLY A 914 -6.54 -15.27 32.40
N THR A 915 -5.66 -14.59 33.14
CA THR A 915 -5.74 -13.13 33.32
C THR A 915 -4.66 -12.46 32.50
N VAL A 916 -5.05 -11.50 31.66
CA VAL A 916 -4.14 -10.84 30.71
C VAL A 916 -3.04 -10.09 31.48
N PRO A 917 -1.75 -10.38 31.25
CA PRO A 917 -0.65 -9.70 31.94
C PRO A 917 -0.56 -8.20 31.59
N ARG A 918 0.14 -7.42 32.44
CA ARG A 918 0.24 -5.95 32.35
C ARG A 918 0.70 -5.41 30.98
N ASP A 919 1.59 -6.14 30.31
CA ASP A 919 2.25 -5.68 29.09
C ASP A 919 1.72 -6.40 27.82
N VAL A 920 0.62 -7.15 27.94
CA VAL A 920 0.04 -7.96 26.87
C VAL A 920 -1.15 -7.23 26.25
N GLN A 921 -1.24 -7.29 24.92
CA GLN A 921 -2.32 -6.64 24.16
C GLN A 921 -3.02 -7.60 23.19
N GLN A 922 -2.46 -8.80 23.01
CA GLN A 922 -3.01 -9.82 22.13
C GLN A 922 -2.99 -11.18 22.81
N ALA A 923 -3.98 -12.00 22.50
CA ALA A 923 -4.07 -13.40 22.90
C ALA A 923 -4.47 -14.28 21.72
N CYS A 924 -4.11 -15.57 21.78
CA CYS A 924 -4.73 -16.59 20.93
C CYS A 924 -4.89 -17.89 21.71
N VAL A 925 -5.82 -18.74 21.27
CA VAL A 925 -5.96 -20.10 21.77
C VAL A 925 -5.21 -21.05 20.85
N GLY A 926 -4.38 -21.91 21.44
CA GLY A 926 -3.67 -22.98 20.74
C GLY A 926 -4.15 -24.34 21.21
N LEU A 927 -4.73 -25.13 20.31
CA LEU A 927 -5.04 -26.54 20.52
C LEU A 927 -3.84 -27.35 20.03
N ASN A 928 -3.21 -28.14 20.88
CA ASN A 928 -1.94 -28.77 20.52
C ASN A 928 -1.82 -30.21 20.96
N TYR A 929 -0.97 -30.93 20.25
CA TYR A 929 -0.64 -32.31 20.55
C TYR A 929 0.74 -32.65 20.05
N PHE A 930 1.52 -33.35 20.86
CA PHE A 930 2.82 -33.90 20.49
C PHE A 930 2.94 -35.27 21.15
N GLY A 931 3.19 -36.30 20.38
CA GLY A 931 3.29 -37.68 20.88
C GLY A 931 2.58 -38.69 19.99
N ASP A 932 2.54 -39.92 20.48
CA ASP A 932 2.00 -41.05 19.73
C ASP A 932 0.50 -41.18 19.90
N GLY A 933 -0.21 -41.19 18.76
CA GLY A 933 -1.66 -41.30 18.69
C GLY A 933 -2.30 -40.15 17.93
N ARG A 934 -3.56 -39.85 18.29
CA ARG A 934 -4.39 -38.82 17.68
C ARG A 934 -5.20 -38.10 18.74
N ILE A 935 -5.42 -36.80 18.56
CA ILE A 935 -6.38 -36.02 19.33
C ILE A 935 -7.38 -35.35 18.39
N TRP A 936 -8.62 -35.24 18.85
CA TRP A 936 -9.67 -34.46 18.20
C TRP A 936 -10.06 -33.30 19.11
N TYR A 937 -10.34 -32.16 18.50
CA TYR A 937 -10.84 -30.95 19.12
C TYR A 937 -12.10 -30.48 18.40
N ASP A 938 -13.09 -30.03 19.15
CA ASP A 938 -14.36 -29.56 18.61
C ASP A 938 -14.99 -28.50 19.53
N ASP A 939 -15.97 -27.75 19.01
CA ASP A 939 -16.81 -26.79 19.74
C ASP A 939 -16.00 -25.85 20.65
N VAL A 940 -15.01 -25.15 20.07
CA VAL A 940 -14.13 -24.25 20.83
C VAL A 940 -14.82 -22.92 21.12
N GLU A 941 -14.99 -22.58 22.39
CA GLU A 941 -15.52 -21.30 22.83
C GLU A 941 -14.44 -20.46 23.49
N VAL A 942 -14.43 -19.16 23.20
CA VAL A 942 -13.63 -18.19 23.94
C VAL A 942 -14.54 -17.08 24.42
N SER A 943 -14.40 -16.73 25.69
CA SER A 943 -15.03 -15.54 26.25
C SER A 943 -13.95 -14.61 26.81
N VAL A 944 -14.14 -13.32 26.57
CA VAL A 944 -13.24 -12.26 27.03
C VAL A 944 -14.08 -11.32 27.87
N ASP A 945 -13.74 -11.21 29.16
CA ASP A 945 -14.42 -10.35 30.12
C ASP A 945 -14.00 -8.89 29.92
N THR A 946 -14.43 -8.31 28.80
CA THR A 946 -14.05 -6.94 28.43
C THR A 946 -14.66 -5.87 29.33
N GLY A 947 -15.60 -6.22 30.21
CA GLY A 947 -16.44 -5.25 30.93
C GLY A 947 -17.30 -4.36 30.02
N ARG A 948 -17.37 -4.65 28.71
CA ARG A 948 -18.11 -3.86 27.72
C ARG A 948 -19.52 -4.44 27.56
N GLU A 949 -20.51 -3.55 27.63
CA GLU A 949 -21.90 -3.92 27.43
C GLU A 949 -22.13 -4.36 25.98
N VAL A 950 -22.73 -5.55 25.81
CA VAL A 950 -23.20 -6.01 24.51
C VAL A 950 -24.34 -5.10 24.11
N MET A 951 -24.14 -4.35 23.02
CA MET A 951 -25.12 -3.37 22.61
C MET A 951 -26.28 -4.08 21.89
N PRO A 952 -27.55 -3.70 22.13
CA PRO A 952 -28.71 -4.29 21.44
C PRO A 952 -28.69 -3.97 19.94
N PRO A 953 -29.36 -4.75 19.09
CA PRO A 953 -29.44 -4.42 17.66
C PRO A 953 -30.24 -3.15 17.41
N GLY A 954 -29.89 -2.44 16.34
CA GLY A 954 -30.68 -1.33 15.82
C GLY A 954 -31.89 -1.82 15.03
N ARG A 955 -32.88 -0.94 14.84
CA ARG A 955 -34.00 -1.20 13.93
C ARG A 955 -33.93 -0.25 12.75
N VAL A 956 -33.84 -0.79 11.54
CA VAL A 956 -33.82 -0.02 10.29
C VAL A 956 -35.09 -0.29 9.51
N THR A 957 -35.81 0.78 9.14
CA THR A 957 -37.03 0.71 8.32
C THR A 957 -36.88 1.59 7.10
N ALA A 958 -37.04 1.01 5.92
CA ALA A 958 -37.05 1.75 4.67
C ALA A 958 -38.47 2.19 4.28
N VAL A 959 -38.61 3.38 3.72
CA VAL A 959 -39.86 3.90 3.15
C VAL A 959 -39.74 3.92 1.63
N GLU A 960 -40.72 3.34 0.93
CA GLU A 960 -40.70 3.15 -0.53
C GLU A 960 -39.40 2.50 -1.03
N ASP A 961 -38.98 1.41 -0.38
CA ASP A 961 -37.77 0.66 -0.72
C ASP A 961 -36.48 1.52 -0.73
N ALA A 962 -36.38 2.44 0.25
CA ALA A 962 -35.29 3.37 0.48
C ALA A 962 -34.99 4.36 -0.67
N ARG A 963 -35.90 4.48 -1.66
CA ARG A 963 -35.79 5.52 -2.69
C ARG A 963 -35.80 6.90 -2.07
N GLN A 964 -36.74 7.12 -1.16
CA GLN A 964 -37.00 8.43 -0.57
C GLN A 964 -36.38 8.61 0.80
N SER A 965 -36.48 7.62 1.69
CA SER A 965 -36.08 7.83 3.09
C SER A 965 -35.83 6.53 3.86
N ILE A 966 -35.11 6.66 4.97
CA ILE A 966 -34.85 5.61 5.96
C ILE A 966 -35.11 6.14 7.36
N VAL A 967 -35.66 5.28 8.22
CA VAL A 967 -35.76 5.49 9.66
C VAL A 967 -34.83 4.50 10.38
N ILE A 968 -34.00 5.00 11.28
CA ILE A 968 -33.13 4.17 12.14
C ILE A 968 -33.50 4.46 13.60
N GLU A 969 -33.91 3.43 14.32
CA GLU A 969 -34.13 3.50 15.78
C GLU A 969 -32.95 2.80 16.46
N LEU A 970 -32.15 3.57 17.21
CA LEU A 970 -30.92 3.09 17.84
C LEU A 970 -30.64 3.88 19.11
N ASP A 971 -30.31 3.19 20.20
CA ASP A 971 -29.88 3.79 21.48
C ASP A 971 -30.83 4.87 22.02
N GLY A 972 -32.15 4.68 21.85
CA GLY A 972 -33.18 5.64 22.27
C GLY A 972 -33.32 6.86 21.37
N LEU A 973 -32.58 6.92 20.26
CA LEU A 973 -32.71 7.93 19.21
C LEU A 973 -33.45 7.38 18.01
N ARG A 974 -34.14 8.28 17.30
CA ARG A 974 -34.72 8.01 15.99
C ARG A 974 -34.10 8.93 14.95
N HIS A 975 -33.32 8.37 14.03
CA HIS A 975 -32.72 9.08 12.91
C HIS A 975 -33.65 8.99 11.69
N LEU A 976 -34.06 10.14 11.18
CA LEU A 976 -34.88 10.30 9.98
C LEU A 976 -33.98 10.79 8.86
N ILE A 977 -33.70 9.94 7.87
CA ILE A 977 -32.83 10.24 6.73
C ILE A 977 -33.67 10.39 5.48
N ILE A 978 -33.51 11.52 4.79
CA ILE A 978 -34.28 11.90 3.61
C ILE A 978 -33.33 12.07 2.41
N PHE A 979 -33.64 11.37 1.33
CA PHE A 979 -32.85 11.38 0.09
C PHE A 979 -33.44 12.27 -1.01
N ALA A 980 -34.70 12.72 -0.87
CA ALA A 980 -35.37 13.58 -1.84
C ALA A 980 -35.67 14.96 -1.23
N GLY A 981 -35.55 16.03 -2.02
CA GLY A 981 -35.92 17.38 -1.59
C GLY A 981 -37.43 17.55 -1.42
N GLY A 982 -37.83 18.57 -0.66
CA GLY A 982 -39.23 18.97 -0.50
C GLY A 982 -39.86 18.51 0.82
N LYS A 983 -41.15 18.19 0.77
CA LYS A 983 -41.98 17.88 1.94
C LYS A 983 -42.27 16.38 2.00
N THR A 984 -41.93 15.74 3.12
CA THR A 984 -42.20 14.32 3.37
C THR A 984 -42.75 14.10 4.78
N THR A 985 -43.44 12.99 5.00
CA THR A 985 -43.90 12.56 6.33
C THR A 985 -43.20 11.25 6.68
N LEU A 986 -42.41 11.26 7.76
CA LEU A 986 -41.66 10.10 8.25
C LEU A 986 -41.91 9.89 9.73
N ALA A 987 -42.27 8.66 10.12
CA ALA A 987 -42.50 8.28 11.53
C ALA A 987 -43.38 9.29 12.29
N ASP A 988 -44.52 9.65 11.70
CA ASP A 988 -45.52 10.60 12.20
C ASP A 988 -45.06 12.07 12.31
N ARG A 989 -43.91 12.42 11.72
CA ARG A 989 -43.36 13.78 11.68
C ARG A 989 -43.32 14.31 10.26
N GLN A 990 -43.70 15.56 10.07
CA GLN A 990 -43.63 16.27 8.80
C GLN A 990 -42.29 16.97 8.68
N ILE A 991 -41.53 16.65 7.65
CA ILE A 991 -40.21 17.23 7.40
C ILE A 991 -40.28 18.00 6.08
N THR A 992 -39.79 19.23 6.07
CA THR A 992 -39.67 20.03 4.85
C THR A 992 -38.26 20.60 4.75
N HIS A 993 -37.59 20.41 3.62
CA HIS A 993 -36.29 21.03 3.38
C HIS A 993 -36.07 21.39 1.91
N ASP A 994 -35.16 22.33 1.67
CA ASP A 994 -34.76 22.78 0.33
C ASP A 994 -33.48 22.09 -0.19
N GLY A 995 -32.81 21.30 0.65
CA GLY A 995 -31.59 20.57 0.27
C GLY A 995 -31.84 19.29 -0.53
N ARG A 996 -30.74 18.68 -0.98
CA ARG A 996 -30.70 17.40 -1.71
C ARG A 996 -30.82 16.19 -0.80
N ARG A 997 -30.30 16.29 0.43
CA ARG A 997 -30.35 15.25 1.48
C ARG A 997 -30.55 15.91 2.82
N ALA A 998 -31.22 15.24 3.74
CA ALA A 998 -31.36 15.69 5.11
C ALA A 998 -31.29 14.53 6.10
N CYS A 999 -30.84 14.81 7.31
CA CYS A 999 -30.94 13.89 8.44
C CYS A 999 -31.41 14.68 9.67
N VAL A 1000 -32.36 14.12 10.42
CA VAL A 1000 -32.81 14.65 11.71
C VAL A 1000 -32.80 13.53 12.73
N SER A 1001 -32.06 13.71 13.81
CA SER A 1001 -32.02 12.80 14.96
C SER A 1001 -32.96 13.31 16.03
N LEU A 1002 -33.90 12.48 16.47
CA LEU A 1002 -34.88 12.79 17.51
C LEU A 1002 -34.60 11.98 18.78
N ASP A 1003 -34.83 12.58 19.95
CA ASP A 1003 -34.86 11.85 21.22
C ASP A 1003 -36.16 11.05 21.41
N ALA A 1004 -36.27 10.32 22.52
CA ALA A 1004 -37.45 9.53 22.86
C ALA A 1004 -38.76 10.36 23.02
N ARG A 1005 -38.66 11.69 23.17
CA ARG A 1005 -39.81 12.61 23.23
C ARG A 1005 -40.19 13.15 21.85
N GLY A 1006 -39.39 12.87 20.82
CA GLY A 1006 -39.59 13.38 19.46
C GLY A 1006 -38.95 14.74 19.21
N GLU A 1007 -38.12 15.24 20.14
CA GLU A 1007 -37.44 16.53 20.02
C GLU A 1007 -36.13 16.39 19.22
N PRO A 1008 -35.81 17.33 18.31
CA PRO A 1008 -34.60 17.27 17.52
C PRO A 1008 -33.35 17.53 18.38
N VAL A 1009 -32.42 16.58 18.36
CA VAL A 1009 -31.12 16.69 19.07
C VAL A 1009 -29.95 16.97 18.14
N ALA A 1010 -30.09 16.63 16.86
CA ALA A 1010 -29.10 16.91 15.82
C ALA A 1010 -29.78 16.91 14.45
N ALA A 1011 -29.32 17.78 13.55
CA ALA A 1011 -29.79 17.80 12.17
C ALA A 1011 -28.67 18.16 11.18
N TRP A 1012 -28.78 17.64 9.97
CA TRP A 1012 -27.83 17.82 8.88
C TRP A 1012 -28.58 18.01 7.56
N LEU A 1013 -28.07 18.88 6.69
CA LEU A 1013 -28.70 19.24 5.42
C LEU A 1013 -27.64 19.42 4.33
N LEU A 1014 -27.76 18.72 3.20
CA LEU A 1014 -26.84 18.81 2.06
C LEU A 1014 -27.41 19.67 0.94
N GLY A 1015 -26.70 20.73 0.55
CA GLY A 1015 -27.02 21.59 -0.59
C GLY A 1015 -28.31 22.38 -0.41
N GLY A 1016 -28.61 22.84 0.82
CA GLY A 1016 -29.82 23.60 1.16
C GLY A 1016 -29.60 24.55 2.34
N LYS A 1017 -30.57 25.42 2.61
CA LYS A 1017 -30.52 26.47 3.64
C LYS A 1017 -31.57 26.31 4.75
N GLU A 1018 -32.63 25.54 4.52
CA GLU A 1018 -33.71 25.43 5.49
C GLU A 1018 -34.15 23.98 5.68
N LEU A 1019 -34.25 23.57 6.94
CA LEU A 1019 -34.86 22.31 7.36
C LEU A 1019 -35.90 22.61 8.44
N LYS A 1020 -37.11 22.10 8.24
CA LYS A 1020 -38.24 22.23 9.17
C LYS A 1020 -38.75 20.87 9.62
N LEU A 1021 -39.10 20.77 10.90
CA LEU A 1021 -39.79 19.64 11.52
C LEU A 1021 -41.13 20.15 12.06
N ASP A 1022 -42.23 19.57 11.60
CA ASP A 1022 -43.61 19.97 11.90
C ASP A 1022 -43.89 21.47 11.72
N GLY A 1023 -43.24 22.06 10.71
CA GLY A 1023 -43.38 23.48 10.36
C GLY A 1023 -42.42 24.41 11.10
N GLU A 1024 -41.72 23.93 12.12
CA GLU A 1024 -40.73 24.71 12.88
C GLU A 1024 -39.32 24.51 12.32
N ALA A 1025 -38.54 25.59 12.25
CA ALA A 1025 -37.17 25.53 11.77
C ALA A 1025 -36.27 24.78 12.77
N VAL A 1026 -35.52 23.80 12.28
CA VAL A 1026 -34.57 23.04 13.08
C VAL A 1026 -33.16 23.53 12.77
N PRO A 1027 -32.38 23.96 13.79
CA PRO A 1027 -30.97 24.26 13.59
C PRO A 1027 -30.25 23.03 13.04
N CYS A 1028 -29.68 23.15 11.84
CA CYS A 1028 -28.99 22.06 11.18
C CYS A 1028 -27.60 22.45 10.71
N GLN A 1029 -26.77 21.45 10.51
CA GLN A 1029 -25.44 21.62 9.95
C GLN A 1029 -25.54 21.54 8.42
N HIS A 1030 -25.15 22.61 7.75
CA HIS A 1030 -25.25 22.73 6.31
C HIS A 1030 -24.00 22.18 5.64
N ALA A 1031 -24.18 21.23 4.73
CA ALA A 1031 -23.15 20.69 3.84
C ALA A 1031 -23.28 21.31 2.45
N VAL A 1032 -22.16 21.62 1.82
CA VAL A 1032 -22.12 22.10 0.43
C VAL A 1032 -22.01 20.90 -0.51
N GLY A 1033 -22.66 20.95 -1.67
CA GLY A 1033 -22.59 19.88 -2.66
C GLY A 1033 -21.29 19.88 -3.49
N PRO A 1034 -21.05 18.85 -4.32
CA PRO A 1034 -19.93 18.87 -5.27
C PRO A 1034 -20.04 20.07 -6.21
N GLY A 1035 -18.96 20.87 -6.29
CA GLY A 1035 -18.83 21.98 -7.24
C GLY A 1035 -19.47 23.32 -6.84
N GLU A 1036 -19.95 23.46 -5.61
CA GLU A 1036 -20.44 24.72 -5.02
C GLU A 1036 -19.46 25.34 -4.01
#